data_AF-A0A1G5WP73-F1
#
_entry.id   AF-A0A1G5WP73-F1
#
_cell.length_a   1.000
_cell.length_b   1.000
_cell.length_c   1.000
_cell.angle_alpha   90.00
_cell.angle_beta   90.00
_cell.angle_gamma   90.00
#
_symmetry.space_group_name_H-M   'P 1'
#
loop_
_entity.id
_entity.type
_entity.pdbx_description
1 polymer ?
#
loop_
_entity_poly.entity_id
_entity_poly.type
_entity_poly.pdbx_seq_one_letter_code
_entity_poly.pdbx_strand_id
1 'polypeptide(L)'
;MRKRITALIIAICVLGNLITGCGGETGNVEAPVESAKEVLEAPTPEPTDEVPVELSKEEQIHQNMLDFYDMWKTGYIFKDEYVTDQDQYYVRYSREEYKGTQFSVPVTVSEAHGYGMLILANMSDYDTEAHDLFDGMVRYYNAHRSSIGPHLMSWMQADNGAALIDGADDGEMEDGEGDSATDGDMDVAYALLLADKIWGSGGEFDYKAMAIDMINDIMEYDVNHDTWMTNLGDWSYDAEPGSKYYAATRPSDFIMTHMPAFYTATGDERWMKVYDSTYEVIEQFIDEYGTGLLPDFMVLDENGKYVAADAFFLEDSTDGQYAYNSCRTPWRIGLDYVLTGNEHSKHFIDTLNSTMMDICLGNPNAIVAGYTIDGEKKSSEEELCFTAPFLVIADIGTTEEWETKLRKKVVKRPRGGYYGDSIKMICLIIDADSYKVPYTYPSREVSFEGENINSETLLGPMTKDDLVASYTTLKNQLVYSVGTIHDKHLVKANHYSLSDLQNLVSNLNPDYIFIESRPEAKQNADAIDGPLEMIFLYCFAEENNIPVRFIDSWEISDDETPTSTDDLRDNEIFKLINRNLTEIDENKTIVIFYGTNHFYFQKPRYEKAGWIENNIDNAKQLFENEGETFTYPGSMKSEVLKSIEYYTEDLPEEIEEKVGDREIREEYLTAASQKVEALQGYLDLIEG
;
A
#
# COMPACT_ATOMS: atom_id res chain seq x y z
N MET A 1 24.52 36.86 2.93
CA MET A 1 24.18 37.68 1.73
C MET A 1 25.08 37.29 0.56
N ARG A 2 24.82 36.14 -0.05
CA ARG A 2 25.26 35.79 -1.40
C ARG A 2 24.00 35.40 -2.15
N LYS A 3 23.72 36.09 -3.25
CA LYS A 3 22.56 35.83 -4.11
C LYS A 3 22.85 34.54 -4.87
N ARG A 4 22.15 33.44 -4.53
CA ARG A 4 21.98 32.29 -5.43
C ARG A 4 20.95 32.71 -6.47
N ILE A 5 21.33 32.61 -7.74
CA ILE A 5 20.47 32.92 -8.89
C ILE A 5 19.64 31.65 -9.12
N THR A 6 18.32 31.80 -9.10
CA THR A 6 17.35 30.75 -9.44
C THR A 6 17.52 30.41 -10.93
N ALA A 7 17.97 29.20 -11.24
CA ALA A 7 18.01 28.65 -12.59
C ALA A 7 16.67 27.97 -12.93
N LEU A 8 16.38 27.94 -14.23
CA LEU A 8 15.08 27.88 -14.86
C LEU A 8 14.89 26.48 -15.46
N ILE A 9 13.82 25.79 -15.12
CA ILE A 9 13.58 24.43 -15.60
C ILE A 9 13.05 24.47 -17.04
N ILE A 10 13.60 23.60 -17.88
CA ILE A 10 13.11 23.33 -19.21
C ILE A 10 12.94 21.82 -19.38
N ALA A 11 11.70 21.34 -19.30
CA ALA A 11 11.31 20.08 -19.92
C ALA A 11 11.20 20.29 -21.45
N ILE A 12 12.30 20.14 -22.20
CA ILE A 12 12.23 19.97 -23.66
C ILE A 12 11.74 18.55 -23.93
N CYS A 13 10.43 18.40 -24.17
CA CYS A 13 9.87 17.24 -24.84
C CYS A 13 9.05 17.56 -26.09
N VAL A 14 9.00 18.81 -26.57
CA VAL A 14 8.28 19.12 -27.83
C VAL A 14 9.02 20.15 -28.67
N LEU A 15 9.71 19.70 -29.73
CA LEU A 15 9.81 20.36 -31.05
C LEU A 15 10.89 19.69 -31.92
N GLY A 16 10.52 18.58 -32.55
CA GLY A 16 11.38 17.92 -33.53
C GLY A 16 10.62 17.60 -34.82
N ASN A 17 10.07 18.60 -35.51
CA ASN A 17 9.81 18.52 -36.95
C ASN A 17 9.34 19.85 -37.52
N LEU A 18 10.20 20.55 -38.28
CA LEU A 18 9.80 21.31 -39.47
C LEU A 18 11.01 21.83 -40.30
N ILE A 19 11.00 21.40 -41.57
CA ILE A 19 11.52 22.05 -42.80
C ILE A 19 12.98 21.78 -43.23
N THR A 20 13.15 20.96 -44.27
CA THR A 20 13.41 21.44 -45.66
C THR A 20 13.37 20.26 -46.65
N GLY A 21 12.55 20.42 -47.71
CA GLY A 21 12.54 19.51 -48.85
C GLY A 21 13.47 19.97 -49.97
N CYS A 22 13.83 19.03 -50.87
CA CYS A 22 13.97 19.29 -52.31
C CYS A 22 14.10 17.98 -53.11
N GLY A 23 13.10 17.72 -53.97
CA GLY A 23 13.21 17.29 -55.37
C GLY A 23 14.03 16.06 -55.77
N GLY A 24 13.38 15.14 -56.48
CA GLY A 24 14.08 14.16 -57.33
C GLY A 24 13.18 13.07 -57.90
N GLU A 25 12.61 13.33 -59.08
CA GLU A 25 11.85 12.39 -59.90
C GLU A 25 12.72 11.28 -60.53
N THR A 26 12.06 10.16 -60.85
CA THR A 26 12.33 9.14 -61.89
C THR A 26 13.25 7.94 -61.58
N GLY A 27 12.75 6.74 -61.96
CA GLY A 27 13.59 5.69 -62.53
C GLY A 27 13.32 4.25 -62.08
N ASN A 28 12.38 3.56 -62.73
CA ASN A 28 12.34 2.10 -62.78
C ASN A 28 13.59 1.58 -63.51
N VAL A 29 14.38 0.69 -62.89
CA VAL A 29 15.26 -0.24 -63.60
C VAL A 29 15.37 -1.57 -62.84
N GLU A 30 14.83 -2.63 -63.45
CA GLU A 30 15.10 -4.03 -63.10
C GLU A 30 16.55 -4.43 -63.47
N ALA A 31 17.17 -5.28 -62.65
CA ALA A 31 18.35 -6.07 -63.02
C ALA A 31 18.45 -7.33 -62.08
N PRO A 32 19.25 -8.35 -62.39
CA PRO A 32 18.77 -9.57 -63.03
C PRO A 32 18.91 -10.83 -62.16
N VAL A 33 18.20 -11.87 -62.57
CA VAL A 33 18.26 -13.24 -62.06
C VAL A 33 19.61 -13.88 -62.43
N GLU A 34 20.33 -14.45 -61.45
CA GLU A 34 21.42 -15.39 -61.67
C GLU A 34 21.25 -16.65 -60.81
N SER A 35 21.75 -17.74 -61.36
CA SER A 35 21.28 -19.12 -61.27
C SER A 35 21.67 -19.91 -60.02
N ALA A 36 20.78 -20.86 -59.69
CA ALA A 36 20.90 -21.91 -58.69
C ALA A 36 22.15 -22.81 -58.81
N LYS A 37 22.67 -23.23 -57.65
CA LYS A 37 23.38 -24.49 -57.45
C LYS A 37 22.78 -25.21 -56.23
N GLU A 38 22.32 -26.43 -56.48
CA GLU A 38 21.76 -27.38 -55.51
C GLU A 38 22.68 -27.60 -54.31
N VAL A 39 22.11 -27.51 -53.12
CA VAL A 39 22.62 -28.15 -51.90
C VAL A 39 21.54 -29.13 -51.45
N LEU A 40 21.98 -30.37 -51.20
CA LEU A 40 21.21 -31.56 -50.89
C LEU A 40 20.15 -31.33 -49.80
N GLU A 41 18.92 -31.77 -50.06
CA GLU A 41 17.80 -31.80 -49.12
C GLU A 41 18.15 -32.66 -47.89
N ALA A 42 18.20 -32.01 -46.72
CA ALA A 42 17.99 -32.69 -45.45
C ALA A 42 16.51 -33.08 -45.35
N PRO A 43 16.15 -34.20 -44.69
CA PRO A 43 14.76 -34.59 -44.53
C PRO A 43 14.01 -33.46 -43.82
N THR A 44 12.95 -32.96 -44.47
CA THR A 44 11.99 -32.03 -43.86
C THR A 44 11.41 -32.67 -42.60
N PRO A 45 11.42 -31.99 -41.44
CA PRO A 45 10.59 -32.41 -40.32
C PRO A 45 9.14 -32.42 -40.81
N GLU A 46 8.39 -33.46 -40.47
CA GLU A 46 6.94 -33.43 -40.67
C GLU A 46 6.37 -32.20 -39.95
N PRO A 47 5.43 -31.45 -40.56
CA PRO A 47 4.77 -30.35 -39.88
C PRO A 47 3.99 -30.96 -38.72
N THR A 48 4.43 -30.67 -37.49
CA THR A 48 3.60 -30.90 -36.32
C THR A 48 2.43 -29.94 -36.42
N ASP A 49 1.23 -30.49 -36.58
CA ASP A 49 -0.05 -29.78 -36.37
C ASP A 49 -0.19 -29.41 -34.88
N GLU A 50 0.74 -28.61 -34.35
CA GLU A 50 0.54 -27.94 -33.07
C GLU A 50 -0.38 -26.75 -33.33
N VAL A 51 -1.67 -26.98 -33.05
CA VAL A 51 -2.64 -25.90 -32.88
C VAL A 51 -2.04 -24.93 -31.85
N PRO A 52 -1.93 -23.62 -32.13
CA PRO A 52 -1.46 -22.66 -31.14
C PRO A 52 -2.32 -22.80 -29.88
N VAL A 53 -1.68 -23.11 -28.76
CA VAL A 53 -2.36 -23.11 -27.46
C VAL A 53 -2.74 -21.65 -27.19
N GLU A 54 -4.04 -21.36 -27.16
CA GLU A 54 -4.54 -20.05 -26.79
C GLU A 54 -4.26 -19.84 -25.30
N LEU A 55 -3.45 -18.83 -24.96
CA LEU A 55 -3.13 -18.48 -23.58
C LEU A 55 -4.40 -18.05 -22.83
N SER A 56 -4.49 -18.39 -21.55
CA SER A 56 -5.49 -17.81 -20.65
C SER A 56 -5.29 -16.29 -20.49
N LYS A 57 -6.30 -15.59 -19.95
CA LYS A 57 -6.22 -14.13 -19.68
C LYS A 57 -5.01 -13.81 -18.79
N GLU A 58 -4.78 -14.61 -17.76
CA GLU A 58 -3.68 -14.46 -16.80
C GLU A 58 -2.31 -14.71 -17.45
N GLU A 59 -2.14 -15.80 -18.19
CA GLU A 59 -0.90 -16.07 -18.93
C GLU A 59 -0.60 -14.97 -19.97
N GLN A 60 -1.62 -14.42 -20.62
CA GLN A 60 -1.46 -13.29 -21.53
C GLN A 60 -1.08 -12.00 -20.80
N ILE A 61 -1.58 -11.79 -19.57
CA ILE A 61 -1.20 -10.65 -18.73
C ILE A 61 0.30 -10.73 -18.42
N HIS A 62 0.75 -11.87 -17.90
CA HIS A 62 2.15 -12.12 -17.58
C HIS A 62 3.04 -12.01 -18.81
N GLN A 63 2.67 -12.63 -19.93
CA GLN A 63 3.48 -12.56 -21.16
C GLN A 63 3.64 -11.12 -21.66
N ASN A 64 2.60 -10.29 -21.59
CA ASN A 64 2.71 -8.87 -21.98
C ASN A 64 3.70 -8.09 -21.09
N MET A 65 3.74 -8.41 -19.79
CA MET A 65 4.71 -7.83 -18.86
C MET A 65 6.14 -8.26 -19.25
N LEU A 66 6.36 -9.56 -19.45
CA LEU A 66 7.69 -10.11 -19.81
C LEU A 66 8.21 -9.54 -21.14
N ASP A 67 7.38 -9.53 -22.18
CA ASP A 67 7.76 -8.99 -23.50
C ASP A 67 8.14 -7.51 -23.42
N PHE A 68 7.42 -6.75 -22.59
CA PHE A 68 7.68 -5.32 -22.41
C PHE A 68 8.92 -5.08 -21.54
N TYR A 69 9.17 -5.95 -20.55
CA TYR A 69 10.37 -5.91 -19.73
C TYR A 69 11.64 -6.12 -20.56
N ASP A 70 11.69 -7.14 -21.41
CA ASP A 70 12.86 -7.41 -22.26
C ASP A 70 13.19 -6.20 -23.16
N MET A 71 12.13 -5.58 -23.71
CA MET A 71 12.24 -4.35 -24.49
C MET A 71 12.74 -3.19 -23.64
N TRP A 72 12.18 -2.99 -22.45
CA TRP A 72 12.56 -1.91 -21.54
C TRP A 72 14.01 -2.05 -21.10
N LYS A 73 14.41 -3.23 -20.59
CA LYS A 73 15.77 -3.54 -20.14
C LYS A 73 16.79 -3.27 -21.25
N THR A 74 16.57 -3.85 -22.43
CA THR A 74 17.44 -3.63 -23.61
C THR A 74 17.48 -2.15 -24.04
N GLY A 75 16.38 -1.44 -23.82
CA GLY A 75 16.21 -0.08 -24.28
C GLY A 75 16.84 0.98 -23.39
N TYR A 76 16.93 0.72 -22.09
CA TYR A 76 17.15 1.75 -21.07
C TYR A 76 18.24 1.44 -20.06
N ILE A 77 18.62 0.17 -19.82
CA ILE A 77 19.75 -0.15 -18.93
C ILE A 77 21.06 0.03 -19.71
N PHE A 78 21.89 0.98 -19.27
CA PHE A 78 23.17 1.33 -19.89
C PHE A 78 24.31 1.15 -18.90
N LYS A 79 25.45 0.70 -19.41
CA LYS A 79 26.70 0.64 -18.66
C LYS A 79 27.39 2.00 -18.69
N ASP A 80 27.96 2.42 -17.57
CA ASP A 80 28.94 3.51 -17.58
C ASP A 80 30.25 3.02 -18.20
N GLU A 81 30.54 3.46 -19.43
CA GLU A 81 31.73 3.07 -20.19
C GLU A 81 33.01 3.81 -19.74
N TYR A 82 32.90 4.86 -18.92
CA TYR A 82 34.06 5.59 -18.40
C TYR A 82 34.70 4.89 -17.19
N VAL A 83 33.93 4.06 -16.47
CA VAL A 83 34.42 3.22 -15.36
C VAL A 83 34.82 1.84 -15.89
N THR A 84 36.08 1.45 -15.68
CA THR A 84 36.64 0.23 -16.30
C THR A 84 37.13 -0.82 -15.30
N ASP A 85 37.20 -0.49 -14.01
CA ASP A 85 37.62 -1.37 -12.94
C ASP A 85 36.46 -2.08 -12.23
N GLN A 86 35.23 -1.60 -12.41
CA GLN A 86 33.99 -2.22 -11.95
C GLN A 86 32.82 -1.86 -12.86
N ASP A 87 31.85 -2.77 -13.00
CA ASP A 87 30.68 -2.55 -13.83
C ASP A 87 29.66 -1.70 -13.06
N GLN A 88 29.31 -0.54 -13.62
CA GLN A 88 28.26 0.35 -13.12
C GLN A 88 27.16 0.48 -14.18
N TYR A 89 25.90 0.50 -13.75
CA TYR A 89 24.75 0.61 -14.64
C TYR A 89 23.83 1.75 -14.21
N TYR A 90 23.14 2.35 -15.17
CA TYR A 90 22.16 3.40 -14.95
C TYR A 90 21.01 3.28 -15.96
N VAL A 91 19.90 3.97 -15.68
CA VAL A 91 18.78 4.07 -16.64
C VAL A 91 18.98 5.28 -17.54
N ARG A 92 19.23 5.07 -18.82
CA ARG A 92 19.42 6.17 -19.77
C ARG A 92 18.09 6.84 -20.12
N TYR A 93 17.86 8.02 -19.54
CA TYR A 93 16.60 8.76 -19.71
C TYR A 93 16.55 9.57 -21.01
N SER A 94 17.70 10.03 -21.49
CA SER A 94 17.86 10.85 -22.70
C SER A 94 18.52 10.06 -23.84
N ARG A 95 18.12 10.36 -25.08
CA ARG A 95 18.80 9.83 -26.29
C ARG A 95 19.88 10.77 -26.82
N GLU A 96 20.12 11.87 -26.14
CA GLU A 96 21.19 12.78 -26.50
C GLU A 96 22.54 12.13 -26.24
N GLU A 97 23.52 12.49 -27.07
CA GLU A 97 24.88 11.97 -26.99
C GLU A 97 25.83 13.17 -26.98
N TYR A 98 26.90 13.07 -26.20
CA TYR A 98 27.96 14.08 -26.20
C TYR A 98 28.62 14.16 -27.59
N LYS A 99 28.70 15.37 -28.15
CA LYS A 99 29.19 15.62 -29.54
C LYS A 99 30.56 16.30 -29.60
N GLY A 100 31.39 16.17 -28.56
CA GLY A 100 32.69 16.85 -28.51
C GLY A 100 32.57 18.36 -28.33
N THR A 101 31.48 18.82 -27.73
CA THR A 101 31.21 20.25 -27.46
C THR A 101 31.71 20.63 -26.05
N GLN A 102 31.66 21.91 -25.72
CA GLN A 102 31.94 22.37 -24.36
C GLN A 102 30.75 22.17 -23.40
N PHE A 103 29.68 21.51 -23.84
CA PHE A 103 28.46 21.32 -23.06
C PHE A 103 28.34 19.84 -22.73
N SER A 104 28.11 19.53 -21.46
CA SER A 104 27.75 18.18 -21.03
C SER A 104 26.34 17.86 -21.52
N VAL A 105 26.00 16.57 -21.54
CA VAL A 105 24.70 16.09 -22.00
C VAL A 105 24.06 15.24 -20.90
N PRO A 106 22.91 15.64 -20.34
CA PRO A 106 22.22 14.82 -19.35
C PRO A 106 21.96 13.40 -19.86
N VAL A 107 22.33 12.39 -19.08
CA VAL A 107 22.19 10.97 -19.46
C VAL A 107 21.24 10.20 -18.55
N THR A 108 21.10 10.60 -17.30
CA THR A 108 20.18 10.00 -16.33
C THR A 108 19.81 10.98 -15.22
N VAL A 109 18.80 10.59 -14.46
CA VAL A 109 18.31 11.28 -13.26
C VAL A 109 18.05 10.25 -12.16
N SER A 110 18.11 10.64 -10.89
CA SER A 110 17.87 9.74 -9.76
C SER A 110 16.50 9.06 -9.83
N GLU A 111 15.47 9.73 -10.35
CA GLU A 111 14.15 9.14 -10.62
C GLU A 111 14.25 7.93 -11.56
N ALA A 112 14.94 8.08 -12.69
CA ALA A 112 15.12 7.00 -13.66
C ALA A 112 15.90 5.85 -13.02
N HIS A 113 16.90 6.17 -12.18
CA HIS A 113 17.68 5.19 -11.43
C HIS A 113 16.82 4.39 -10.44
N GLY A 114 15.99 5.08 -9.65
CA GLY A 114 15.02 4.49 -8.74
C GLY A 114 14.05 3.54 -9.47
N TYR A 115 13.46 3.98 -10.58
CA TYR A 115 12.63 3.11 -11.42
C TYR A 115 13.36 1.85 -11.89
N GLY A 116 14.61 1.99 -12.33
CA GLY A 116 15.38 0.84 -12.78
C GLY A 116 15.65 -0.17 -11.68
N MET A 117 16.02 0.30 -10.49
CA MET A 117 16.24 -0.56 -9.34
C MET A 117 14.94 -1.27 -8.92
N LEU A 118 13.81 -0.56 -8.87
CA LEU A 118 12.50 -1.16 -8.61
C LEU A 118 12.14 -2.22 -9.66
N ILE A 119 12.28 -1.92 -10.95
CA ILE A 119 11.94 -2.85 -12.03
C ILE A 119 12.83 -4.10 -11.98
N LEU A 120 14.14 -3.96 -11.79
CA LEU A 120 15.06 -5.11 -11.70
C LEU A 120 14.75 -6.01 -10.51
N ALA A 121 14.50 -5.44 -9.33
CA ALA A 121 14.13 -6.21 -8.15
C ALA A 121 12.81 -6.97 -8.36
N ASN A 122 11.80 -6.31 -8.93
CA ASN A 122 10.51 -6.95 -9.20
C ASN A 122 10.59 -8.08 -10.24
N MET A 123 11.49 -7.95 -11.22
CA MET A 123 11.64 -8.92 -12.31
C MET A 123 12.68 -10.02 -12.02
N SER A 124 13.20 -10.08 -10.79
CA SER A 124 14.28 -11.01 -10.37
C SER A 124 13.98 -12.49 -10.58
N ASP A 125 12.71 -12.91 -10.58
CA ASP A 125 12.33 -14.31 -10.75
C ASP A 125 12.39 -14.73 -12.23
N TYR A 126 12.32 -13.76 -13.14
CA TYR A 126 12.39 -13.95 -14.58
C TYR A 126 13.80 -13.69 -15.11
N ASP A 127 14.39 -12.55 -14.75
CA ASP A 127 15.71 -12.14 -15.25
C ASP A 127 16.84 -12.62 -14.36
N THR A 128 17.59 -13.61 -14.86
CA THR A 128 18.75 -14.17 -14.17
C THR A 128 19.91 -13.17 -14.02
N GLU A 129 19.93 -12.09 -14.80
CA GLU A 129 20.94 -11.03 -14.70
C GLU A 129 20.51 -9.89 -13.76
N ALA A 130 19.29 -9.91 -13.23
CA ALA A 130 18.73 -8.79 -12.47
C ALA A 130 19.58 -8.43 -11.24
N HIS A 131 20.12 -9.44 -10.55
CA HIS A 131 20.97 -9.22 -9.37
C HIS A 131 22.29 -8.50 -9.73
N ASP A 132 22.99 -8.97 -10.76
CA ASP A 132 24.26 -8.37 -11.21
C ASP A 132 24.05 -6.93 -11.71
N LEU A 133 22.96 -6.68 -12.43
CA LEU A 133 22.57 -5.35 -12.90
C LEU A 133 22.22 -4.43 -11.73
N PHE A 134 21.45 -4.93 -10.76
CA PHE A 134 21.09 -4.18 -9.56
C PHE A 134 22.34 -3.79 -8.76
N ASP A 135 23.28 -4.71 -8.56
CA ASP A 135 24.55 -4.42 -7.87
C ASP A 135 25.40 -3.38 -8.63
N GLY A 136 25.40 -3.40 -9.96
CA GLY A 136 26.05 -2.34 -10.73
C GLY A 136 25.31 -1.00 -10.65
N MET A 137 23.98 -0.99 -10.50
CA MET A 137 23.23 0.22 -10.19
C MET A 137 23.52 0.74 -8.77
N VAL A 138 23.76 -0.14 -7.80
CA VAL A 138 24.22 0.22 -6.45
C VAL A 138 25.60 0.87 -6.52
N ARG A 139 26.53 0.35 -7.33
CA ARG A 139 27.84 0.99 -7.55
C ARG A 139 27.73 2.36 -8.21
N TYR A 140 26.83 2.51 -9.19
CA TYR A 140 26.55 3.79 -9.83
C TYR A 140 26.02 4.82 -8.84
N TYR A 141 24.99 4.47 -8.07
CA TYR A 141 24.46 5.30 -6.99
C TYR A 141 25.55 5.70 -5.98
N ASN A 142 26.41 4.76 -5.57
CA ASN A 142 27.53 5.05 -4.67
C ASN A 142 28.54 6.06 -5.24
N ALA A 143 28.68 6.14 -6.57
CA ALA A 143 29.56 7.09 -7.23
C ALA A 143 28.96 8.49 -7.37
N HIS A 144 27.63 8.61 -7.27
CA HIS A 144 26.85 9.81 -7.59
C HIS A 144 25.98 10.27 -6.41
N ARG A 145 26.62 10.49 -5.26
CA ARG A 145 25.95 10.93 -4.03
C ARG A 145 25.61 12.41 -4.07
N SER A 146 24.51 12.79 -3.41
CA SER A 146 24.23 14.19 -3.13
C SER A 146 25.34 14.78 -2.26
N SER A 147 25.56 16.08 -2.41
CA SER A 147 26.49 16.88 -1.63
C SER A 147 25.93 17.33 -0.27
N ILE A 148 24.60 17.20 -0.06
CA ILE A 148 23.89 17.60 1.16
C ILE A 148 23.57 16.36 2.01
N GLY A 149 22.67 15.49 1.55
CA GLY A 149 22.42 14.20 2.18
C GLY A 149 23.46 13.16 1.75
N PRO A 150 24.38 12.70 2.62
CA PRO A 150 25.50 11.84 2.22
C PRO A 150 25.06 10.48 1.68
N HIS A 151 23.87 10.01 2.05
CA HIS A 151 23.27 8.78 1.55
C HIS A 151 22.20 9.01 0.48
N LEU A 152 21.95 10.25 0.07
CA LEU A 152 21.05 10.58 -1.04
C LEU A 152 21.80 10.56 -2.37
N MET A 153 21.08 10.52 -3.48
CA MET A 153 21.62 10.49 -4.84
C MET A 153 21.55 11.88 -5.47
N SER A 154 22.63 12.30 -6.13
CA SER A 154 22.61 13.50 -6.97
C SER A 154 21.54 13.32 -8.06
N TRP A 155 20.67 14.31 -8.22
CA TRP A 155 19.44 14.15 -8.99
C TRP A 155 19.66 14.00 -10.49
N MET A 156 20.79 14.47 -11.04
CA MET A 156 21.11 14.43 -12.47
C MET A 156 22.60 14.16 -12.71
N GLN A 157 22.87 13.25 -13.65
CA GLN A 157 24.21 12.99 -14.17
C GLN A 157 24.27 13.32 -15.66
N ALA A 158 25.38 13.94 -16.07
CA ALA A 158 25.62 14.33 -17.46
C ALA A 158 26.96 13.80 -17.99
N ASP A 159 26.98 13.44 -19.26
CA ASP A 159 28.18 13.04 -19.99
C ASP A 159 28.95 14.28 -20.48
N ASN A 160 30.18 14.46 -20.01
CA ASN A 160 31.06 15.55 -20.44
C ASN A 160 32.10 15.12 -21.50
N GLY A 161 32.02 13.87 -21.99
CA GLY A 161 32.95 13.26 -22.94
C GLY A 161 34.15 12.55 -22.31
N ALA A 162 34.26 12.56 -20.98
CA ALA A 162 35.35 11.93 -20.25
C ALA A 162 34.88 11.17 -18.99
N ALA A 163 33.75 11.57 -18.41
CA ALA A 163 33.09 10.92 -17.28
C ALA A 163 31.59 11.28 -17.29
N LEU A 164 30.81 10.51 -16.54
CA LEU A 164 29.50 10.95 -16.07
C LEU A 164 29.73 11.78 -14.81
N ILE A 165 29.25 13.03 -14.80
CA ILE A 165 29.47 14.00 -13.72
C ILE A 165 28.16 14.43 -13.08
N ASP A 166 28.22 14.76 -11.80
CA ASP A 166 27.12 15.32 -11.00
C ASP A 166 27.05 16.85 -11.14
N GLY A 167 25.92 17.43 -10.72
CA GLY A 167 25.77 18.88 -10.58
C GLY A 167 25.71 19.66 -11.90
N ALA A 168 25.54 18.99 -13.04
CA ALA A 168 25.41 19.66 -14.33
C ALA A 168 24.07 20.42 -14.43
N ASP A 169 24.14 21.75 -14.51
CA ASP A 169 23.00 22.64 -14.74
C ASP A 169 22.97 23.11 -16.21
N ASP A 170 21.83 22.96 -16.88
CA ASP A 170 21.60 23.37 -18.28
C ASP A 170 22.67 22.88 -19.30
N GLY A 171 23.32 21.75 -19.02
CA GLY A 171 24.39 21.20 -19.87
C GLY A 171 25.67 22.03 -19.86
N GLU A 172 25.82 23.01 -18.96
CA GLU A 172 27.07 23.73 -18.77
C GLU A 172 28.05 22.91 -17.91
N MET A 173 29.35 22.99 -18.27
CA MET A 173 30.43 22.25 -17.61
C MET A 173 30.72 22.82 -16.21
N GLU A 174 29.88 22.53 -15.23
CA GLU A 174 30.20 22.75 -13.83
C GLU A 174 30.17 21.39 -13.11
N ASP A 175 31.17 20.56 -13.38
CA ASP A 175 31.55 19.45 -12.48
C ASP A 175 31.56 19.99 -11.04
N GLY A 176 30.70 19.44 -10.17
CA GLY A 176 30.32 20.15 -8.95
C GLY A 176 29.42 19.41 -7.99
N GLU A 177 28.99 20.13 -6.95
CA GLU A 177 28.05 19.66 -5.94
C GLU A 177 26.68 19.40 -6.60
N GLY A 178 26.18 18.17 -6.51
CA GLY A 178 24.82 17.80 -6.92
C GLY A 178 23.91 17.69 -5.70
N ASP A 179 22.70 18.20 -5.81
CA ASP A 179 21.64 18.06 -4.80
C ASP A 179 20.73 16.88 -5.16
N SER A 180 19.83 16.47 -4.27
CA SER A 180 18.96 15.31 -4.46
C SER A 180 17.54 15.64 -4.96
N ALA A 181 16.77 14.60 -5.28
CA ALA A 181 15.36 14.68 -5.59
C ALA A 181 14.61 13.54 -4.87
N THR A 182 13.64 13.93 -4.04
CA THR A 182 13.00 13.06 -3.03
C THR A 182 12.42 11.78 -3.63
N ASP A 183 11.75 11.85 -4.78
CA ASP A 183 11.14 10.68 -5.43
C ASP A 183 12.17 9.64 -5.87
N GLY A 184 13.29 10.09 -6.43
CA GLY A 184 14.40 9.21 -6.78
C GLY A 184 15.00 8.52 -5.56
N ASP A 185 15.22 9.27 -4.48
CA ASP A 185 15.78 8.73 -3.23
C ASP A 185 14.82 7.74 -2.56
N MET A 186 13.53 8.04 -2.51
CA MET A 186 12.51 7.15 -1.96
C MET A 186 12.44 5.82 -2.73
N ASP A 187 12.48 5.86 -4.07
CA ASP A 187 12.45 4.64 -4.89
C ASP A 187 13.74 3.81 -4.73
N VAL A 188 14.92 4.45 -4.64
CA VAL A 188 16.19 3.75 -4.38
C VAL A 188 16.18 3.09 -3.00
N ALA A 189 15.73 3.80 -1.97
CA ALA A 189 15.62 3.27 -0.61
C ALA A 189 14.68 2.05 -0.56
N TYR A 190 13.50 2.15 -1.19
CA TYR A 190 12.55 1.03 -1.26
C TYR A 190 13.10 -0.15 -2.06
N ALA A 191 13.79 0.10 -3.17
CA ALA A 191 14.42 -0.95 -3.96
C ALA A 191 15.54 -1.66 -3.19
N LEU A 192 16.31 -0.97 -2.36
CA LEU A 192 17.30 -1.58 -1.46
C LEU A 192 16.64 -2.48 -0.40
N LEU A 193 15.47 -2.09 0.13
CA LEU A 193 14.69 -2.96 1.01
C LEU A 193 14.18 -4.22 0.26
N LEU A 194 13.75 -4.07 -1.00
CA LEU A 194 13.40 -5.22 -1.84
C LEU A 194 14.61 -6.14 -2.06
N ALA A 195 15.78 -5.58 -2.34
CA ALA A 195 17.01 -6.34 -2.51
C ALA A 195 17.40 -7.13 -1.25
N ASP A 196 17.26 -6.56 -0.06
CA ASP A 196 17.44 -7.30 1.20
C ASP A 196 16.48 -8.49 1.30
N LYS A 197 15.20 -8.30 0.95
CA LYS A 197 14.22 -9.40 0.96
C LYS A 197 14.54 -10.49 -0.07
N ILE A 198 14.95 -10.12 -1.28
CA ILE A 198 15.11 -11.04 -2.42
C ILE A 198 16.45 -11.77 -2.37
N TRP A 199 17.54 -11.04 -2.14
CA TRP A 199 18.91 -11.55 -2.23
C TRP A 199 19.62 -11.61 -0.88
N GLY A 200 19.13 -10.91 0.15
CA GLY A 200 19.74 -10.83 1.46
C GLY A 200 20.95 -9.90 1.53
N SER A 201 21.22 -9.36 2.70
CA SER A 201 22.32 -8.40 2.93
C SER A 201 23.67 -9.05 3.33
N GLY A 202 23.92 -10.29 2.90
CA GLY A 202 25.15 -11.04 3.20
C GLY A 202 26.24 -10.99 2.12
N GLY A 203 25.97 -10.29 1.02
CA GLY A 203 26.78 -10.28 -0.20
C GLY A 203 27.84 -9.17 -0.25
N GLU A 204 28.07 -8.63 -1.45
CA GLU A 204 28.96 -7.46 -1.67
C GLU A 204 28.44 -6.21 -0.96
N PHE A 205 27.11 -6.04 -0.97
CA PHE A 205 26.41 -4.92 -0.35
C PHE A 205 25.53 -5.39 0.80
N ASP A 206 25.52 -4.59 1.87
CA ASP A 206 24.54 -4.71 2.95
C ASP A 206 23.33 -3.83 2.56
N TYR A 207 22.43 -4.37 1.74
CA TYR A 207 21.29 -3.61 1.20
C TYR A 207 20.42 -3.04 2.31
N LYS A 208 20.22 -3.78 3.40
CA LYS A 208 19.44 -3.32 4.56
C LYS A 208 20.09 -2.12 5.23
N ALA A 209 21.39 -2.17 5.50
CA ALA A 209 22.10 -1.04 6.08
C ALA A 209 22.05 0.18 5.15
N MET A 210 22.32 -0.02 3.86
CA MET A 210 22.25 1.06 2.86
C MET A 210 20.85 1.69 2.78
N ALA A 211 19.79 0.86 2.80
CA ALA A 211 18.42 1.33 2.82
C ALA A 211 18.13 2.15 4.07
N ILE A 212 18.50 1.65 5.25
CA ILE A 212 18.27 2.36 6.53
C ILE A 212 19.02 3.69 6.57
N ASP A 213 20.27 3.73 6.11
CA ASP A 213 21.06 4.97 6.06
C ASP A 213 20.40 6.00 5.13
N MET A 214 19.95 5.58 3.95
CA MET A 214 19.22 6.45 3.02
C MET A 214 17.87 6.91 3.58
N ILE A 215 17.07 6.02 4.18
CA ILE A 215 15.78 6.34 4.82
C ILE A 215 15.97 7.40 5.92
N ASN A 216 17.04 7.28 6.71
CA ASN A 216 17.33 8.26 7.76
C ASN A 216 17.69 9.63 7.15
N ASP A 217 18.45 9.66 6.06
CA ASP A 217 18.78 10.89 5.36
C ASP A 217 17.55 11.52 4.68
N ILE A 218 16.65 10.72 4.08
CA ILE A 218 15.38 11.24 3.52
C ILE A 218 14.55 11.88 4.66
N MET A 219 14.45 11.23 5.82
CA MET A 219 13.73 11.82 6.97
C MET A 219 14.40 13.11 7.47
N GLU A 220 15.73 13.23 7.42
CA GLU A 220 16.44 14.43 7.88
C GLU A 220 16.36 15.59 6.86
N TYR A 221 16.54 15.29 5.57
CA TYR A 221 16.76 16.30 4.54
C TYR A 221 15.55 16.51 3.60
N ASP A 222 14.79 15.45 3.35
CA ASP A 222 13.67 15.46 2.39
C ASP A 222 12.28 15.50 3.06
N VAL A 223 12.21 15.66 4.39
CA VAL A 223 10.94 15.81 5.11
C VAL A 223 10.94 17.12 5.89
N ASN A 224 9.91 17.94 5.68
CA ASN A 224 9.67 19.11 6.51
C ASN A 224 9.10 18.67 7.87
N HIS A 225 9.81 18.94 8.98
CA HIS A 225 9.38 18.50 10.32
C HIS A 225 8.29 19.36 10.98
N ASP A 226 7.91 20.48 10.37
CA ASP A 226 6.77 21.30 10.82
C ASP A 226 5.47 20.83 10.19
N THR A 227 5.49 20.51 8.89
CA THR A 227 4.30 20.08 8.14
C THR A 227 4.17 18.57 7.99
N TRP A 228 5.25 17.82 8.26
CA TRP A 228 5.38 16.39 7.97
C TRP A 228 5.09 16.04 6.51
N MET A 229 5.37 16.97 5.58
CA MET A 229 5.29 16.69 4.14
C MET A 229 6.68 16.47 3.57
N THR A 230 6.76 15.69 2.49
CA THR A 230 7.98 15.59 1.70
C THR A 230 8.34 16.94 1.08
N ASN A 231 9.61 17.28 1.18
CA ASN A 231 10.25 18.35 0.44
C ASN A 231 10.51 17.92 -1.01
N LEU A 232 10.93 18.86 -1.86
CA LEU A 232 11.21 18.59 -3.28
C LEU A 232 12.55 17.89 -3.54
N GLY A 233 13.42 17.90 -2.54
CA GLY A 233 14.78 17.35 -2.52
C GLY A 233 15.59 18.05 -1.43
N ASP A 234 16.78 17.51 -1.14
CA ASP A 234 17.54 17.91 0.03
C ASP A 234 17.99 19.36 0.00
N TRP A 235 18.10 19.99 -1.16
CA TRP A 235 18.40 21.42 -1.33
C TRP A 235 17.39 22.37 -0.70
N SER A 236 16.22 21.87 -0.29
CA SER A 236 15.17 22.64 0.39
C SER A 236 15.10 22.39 1.90
N TYR A 237 15.95 21.53 2.47
CA TYR A 237 15.92 21.15 3.89
C TYR A 237 16.13 22.33 4.86
N ASP A 238 16.92 23.34 4.46
CA ASP A 238 17.25 24.52 5.28
C ASP A 238 16.36 25.72 4.94
N ALA A 239 15.29 25.50 4.17
CA ALA A 239 14.32 26.53 3.89
C ALA A 239 13.66 26.98 5.20
N GLU A 240 13.49 28.29 5.36
CA GLU A 240 12.89 28.90 6.55
C GLU A 240 11.41 29.23 6.32
N PRO A 241 10.55 29.26 7.36
CA PRO A 241 9.16 29.65 7.24
C PRO A 241 8.95 30.95 6.45
N GLY A 242 8.07 30.91 5.45
CA GLY A 242 7.78 32.03 4.56
C GLY A 242 8.76 32.19 3.38
N SER A 243 9.75 31.31 3.25
CA SER A 243 10.54 31.19 2.01
C SER A 243 9.77 30.41 0.94
N LYS A 244 10.15 30.61 -0.33
CA LYS A 244 9.43 30.06 -1.50
C LYS A 244 9.23 28.54 -1.44
N TYR A 245 10.24 27.81 -0.95
CA TYR A 245 10.26 26.35 -0.97
C TYR A 245 10.03 25.71 0.40
N TYR A 246 9.73 26.51 1.44
CA TYR A 246 9.66 26.03 2.82
C TYR A 246 8.79 24.78 3.00
N ALA A 247 7.56 24.86 2.52
CA ALA A 247 6.57 23.80 2.58
C ALA A 247 6.06 23.53 1.17
N ALA A 248 6.97 23.53 0.20
CA ALA A 248 6.65 23.12 -1.15
C ALA A 248 6.75 21.60 -1.24
N THR A 249 5.75 20.95 -1.81
CA THR A 249 5.71 19.50 -1.98
C THR A 249 5.24 19.16 -3.39
N ARG A 250 5.61 17.97 -3.86
CA ARG A 250 5.28 17.45 -5.18
C ARG A 250 4.41 16.21 -5.00
N PRO A 251 3.11 16.24 -5.38
CA PRO A 251 2.20 15.13 -5.10
C PRO A 251 2.56 13.78 -5.71
N SER A 252 3.38 13.74 -6.77
CA SER A 252 3.92 12.46 -7.26
C SER A 252 4.87 11.76 -6.30
N ASP A 253 5.34 12.48 -5.27
CA ASP A 253 6.20 11.97 -4.19
C ASP A 253 5.36 11.46 -3.01
N PHE A 254 4.03 11.49 -3.13
CA PHE A 254 3.10 10.83 -2.20
C PHE A 254 3.10 9.32 -2.47
N ILE A 255 4.27 8.71 -2.24
CA ILE A 255 4.51 7.28 -2.44
C ILE A 255 4.03 6.53 -1.19
N MET A 256 2.71 6.41 -1.07
CA MET A 256 2.04 6.01 0.17
C MET A 256 2.47 4.62 0.67
N THR A 257 2.88 3.73 -0.23
CA THR A 257 3.38 2.39 0.15
C THR A 257 4.78 2.40 0.73
N HIS A 258 5.60 3.42 0.43
CA HIS A 258 7.00 3.47 0.85
C HIS A 258 7.13 3.94 2.29
N MET A 259 6.31 4.89 2.74
CA MET A 259 6.40 5.45 4.09
C MET A 259 6.18 4.38 5.19
N PRO A 260 5.15 3.50 5.13
CA PRO A 260 5.00 2.41 6.09
C PRO A 260 6.11 1.35 6.00
N ALA A 261 6.69 1.14 4.81
CA ALA A 261 7.85 0.26 4.66
C ALA A 261 9.10 0.86 5.34
N PHE A 262 9.28 2.17 5.27
CA PHE A 262 10.35 2.89 5.95
C PHE A 262 10.17 2.88 7.47
N TYR A 263 8.93 3.08 7.96
CA TYR A 263 8.58 2.85 9.36
C TYR A 263 8.96 1.42 9.80
N THR A 264 8.56 0.42 9.02
CA THR A 264 8.85 -1.00 9.35
C THR A 264 10.35 -1.29 9.37
N ALA A 265 11.12 -0.70 8.46
CA ALA A 265 12.57 -0.90 8.39
C ALA A 265 13.33 -0.27 9.55
N THR A 266 12.86 0.86 10.07
CA THR A 266 13.62 1.72 11.00
C THR A 266 13.04 1.76 12.42
N GLY A 267 11.74 1.48 12.58
CA GLY A 267 10.99 1.75 13.81
C GLY A 267 10.72 3.24 14.06
N ASP A 268 10.95 4.12 13.08
CA ASP A 268 10.79 5.57 13.22
C ASP A 268 9.35 6.03 12.94
N GLU A 269 8.59 6.29 14.01
CA GLU A 269 7.19 6.73 13.96
C GLU A 269 6.96 8.01 13.16
N ARG A 270 8.00 8.81 12.89
CA ARG A 270 7.88 10.02 12.06
C ARG A 270 7.37 9.69 10.65
N TRP A 271 7.70 8.52 10.11
CA TRP A 271 7.18 8.09 8.81
C TRP A 271 5.66 7.95 8.77
N MET A 272 5.04 7.54 9.88
CA MET A 272 3.59 7.49 9.96
C MET A 272 2.97 8.88 10.06
N LYS A 273 3.66 9.86 10.66
CA LYS A 273 3.22 11.26 10.59
C LYS A 273 3.23 11.77 9.16
N VAL A 274 4.27 11.44 8.38
CA VAL A 274 4.35 11.84 6.98
C VAL A 274 3.21 11.22 6.17
N TYR A 275 2.94 9.94 6.40
CA TYR A 275 1.83 9.21 5.78
C TYR A 275 0.47 9.85 6.09
N ASP A 276 0.19 10.11 7.38
CA ASP A 276 -1.08 10.68 7.83
C ASP A 276 -1.27 12.12 7.30
N SER A 277 -0.25 12.98 7.45
CA SER A 277 -0.31 14.36 6.92
C SER A 277 -0.44 14.40 5.40
N THR A 278 0.13 13.44 4.69
CA THR A 278 -0.04 13.34 3.24
C THR A 278 -1.49 13.01 2.86
N TYR A 279 -2.14 12.07 3.57
CA TYR A 279 -3.56 11.80 3.36
C TYR A 279 -4.46 12.98 3.73
N GLU A 280 -4.16 13.70 4.81
CA GLU A 280 -4.90 14.93 5.17
C GLU A 280 -4.89 15.94 4.02
N VAL A 281 -3.76 16.11 3.32
CA VAL A 281 -3.65 17.00 2.16
C VAL A 281 -4.37 16.44 0.92
N ILE A 282 -4.29 15.13 0.68
CA ILE A 282 -5.03 14.48 -0.42
C ILE A 282 -6.54 14.70 -0.24
N GLU A 283 -7.06 14.41 0.96
CA GLU A 283 -8.48 14.60 1.30
C GLU A 283 -8.88 16.08 1.22
N GLN A 284 -8.02 16.99 1.67
CA GLN A 284 -8.26 18.44 1.54
C GLN A 284 -8.48 18.86 0.08
N PHE A 285 -7.70 18.31 -0.87
CA PHE A 285 -7.87 18.60 -2.30
C PHE A 285 -9.11 17.91 -2.90
N ILE A 286 -9.43 16.69 -2.46
CA ILE A 286 -10.66 16.00 -2.86
C ILE A 286 -11.88 16.83 -2.43
N ASP A 287 -11.92 17.27 -1.18
CA ASP A 287 -13.03 18.06 -0.63
C ASP A 287 -13.21 19.42 -1.33
N GLU A 288 -12.10 20.06 -1.73
CA GLU A 288 -12.14 21.38 -2.35
C GLU A 288 -12.48 21.33 -3.84
N TYR A 289 -11.91 20.39 -4.59
CA TYR A 289 -11.99 20.35 -6.05
C TYR A 289 -12.92 19.25 -6.57
N GLY A 290 -13.12 18.17 -5.81
CA GLY A 290 -14.04 17.07 -6.15
C GLY A 290 -13.58 16.18 -7.31
N THR A 291 -12.32 16.28 -7.73
CA THR A 291 -11.80 15.60 -8.93
C THR A 291 -10.82 14.47 -8.66
N GLY A 292 -10.16 14.47 -7.48
CA GLY A 292 -8.99 13.63 -7.22
C GLY A 292 -7.75 13.98 -8.05
N LEU A 293 -7.80 15.04 -8.88
CA LEU A 293 -6.64 15.50 -9.65
C LEU A 293 -5.76 16.40 -8.78
N LEU A 294 -4.54 15.95 -8.50
CA LEU A 294 -3.56 16.72 -7.73
C LEU A 294 -2.65 17.55 -8.68
N PRO A 295 -2.22 18.77 -8.29
CA PRO A 295 -1.32 19.59 -9.09
C PRO A 295 0.10 19.02 -9.09
N ASP A 296 0.97 19.41 -10.03
CA ASP A 296 2.37 19.01 -10.05
C ASP A 296 3.14 19.50 -8.82
N PHE A 297 2.81 20.70 -8.32
CA PHE A 297 3.37 21.25 -7.09
C PHE A 297 2.28 21.88 -6.21
N MET A 298 2.47 21.74 -4.90
CA MET A 298 1.66 22.39 -3.87
C MET A 298 2.54 23.27 -3.00
N VAL A 299 1.97 24.35 -2.48
CA VAL A 299 2.59 25.26 -1.52
C VAL A 299 1.63 25.57 -0.39
N LEU A 300 2.16 25.95 0.76
CA LEU A 300 1.36 26.40 1.89
C LEU A 300 0.96 27.87 1.72
N ASP A 301 -0.34 28.18 1.83
CA ASP A 301 -0.86 29.55 1.81
C ASP A 301 -0.64 30.27 3.15
N GLU A 302 -1.02 31.56 3.20
CA GLU A 302 -0.89 32.38 4.43
C GLU A 302 -1.72 31.87 5.61
N ASN A 303 -2.70 31.00 5.38
CA ASN A 303 -3.56 30.41 6.41
C ASN A 303 -3.11 29.03 6.86
N GLY A 304 -2.01 28.50 6.31
CA GLY A 304 -1.53 27.15 6.61
C GLY A 304 -2.26 26.04 5.85
N LYS A 305 -2.91 26.36 4.73
CA LYS A 305 -3.59 25.40 3.86
C LYS A 305 -2.76 25.12 2.62
N TYR A 306 -2.65 23.87 2.20
CA TYR A 306 -1.98 23.55 0.93
C TYR A 306 -2.84 23.97 -0.25
N VAL A 307 -2.23 24.63 -1.23
CA VAL A 307 -2.86 25.08 -2.48
C VAL A 307 -1.96 24.72 -3.66
N ALA A 308 -2.54 24.63 -4.86
CA ALA A 308 -1.76 24.45 -6.07
C ALA A 308 -0.77 25.60 -6.26
N ALA A 309 0.46 25.28 -6.66
CA ALA A 309 1.48 26.28 -6.91
C ALA A 309 1.14 27.17 -8.10
N ASP A 310 1.69 28.38 -8.12
CA ASP A 310 1.58 29.26 -9.28
C ASP A 310 2.31 28.67 -10.50
N ALA A 311 1.86 29.03 -11.70
CA ALA A 311 2.60 28.73 -12.93
C ALA A 311 4.04 29.25 -12.86
N PHE A 312 5.01 28.43 -13.31
CA PHE A 312 6.45 28.68 -13.23
C PHE A 312 6.95 28.84 -11.78
N PHE A 313 6.28 28.19 -10.82
CA PHE A 313 6.78 28.06 -9.47
C PHE A 313 8.15 27.38 -9.45
N LEU A 314 8.31 26.28 -10.18
CA LEU A 314 9.55 25.56 -10.32
C LEU A 314 9.81 25.19 -11.77
N GLU A 315 8.89 24.47 -12.41
CA GLU A 315 9.13 23.82 -13.69
C GLU A 315 8.63 24.64 -14.87
N ASP A 316 7.32 24.74 -15.04
CA ASP A 316 6.73 25.40 -16.18
C ASP A 316 5.32 25.96 -15.91
N SER A 317 4.62 26.35 -16.98
CA SER A 317 3.27 26.92 -16.88
C SER A 317 2.21 25.99 -16.26
N THR A 318 2.53 24.72 -16.07
CA THR A 318 1.63 23.66 -15.60
C THR A 318 1.89 23.22 -14.16
N ASP A 319 2.80 23.87 -13.43
CA ASP A 319 3.13 23.54 -12.03
C ASP A 319 1.92 23.42 -11.09
N GLY A 320 0.90 24.27 -11.27
CA GLY A 320 -0.36 24.22 -10.51
C GLY A 320 -1.44 23.31 -11.09
N GLN A 321 -1.11 22.45 -12.04
CA GLN A 321 -2.05 21.61 -12.81
C GLN A 321 -1.68 20.13 -12.68
N TYR A 322 -2.60 19.23 -13.00
CA TYR A 322 -2.28 17.82 -13.15
C TYR A 322 -1.51 17.64 -14.47
N ALA A 323 -0.18 17.54 -14.38
CA ALA A 323 0.72 17.50 -15.52
C ALA A 323 1.76 16.37 -15.39
N TYR A 324 2.98 16.56 -15.89
CA TYR A 324 3.92 15.47 -16.09
C TYR A 324 4.43 14.88 -14.77
N ASN A 325 4.48 15.64 -13.68
CA ASN A 325 4.78 15.07 -12.37
C ASN A 325 3.58 14.27 -11.88
N SER A 326 2.43 14.92 -11.75
CA SER A 326 1.25 14.36 -11.09
C SER A 326 0.55 13.26 -11.88
N CYS A 327 0.93 13.02 -13.14
CA CYS A 327 0.50 11.85 -13.88
C CYS A 327 0.79 10.51 -13.17
N ARG A 328 1.76 10.48 -12.24
CA ARG A 328 2.14 9.31 -11.43
C ARG A 328 1.24 9.06 -10.22
N THR A 329 0.50 10.06 -9.74
CA THR A 329 -0.35 9.97 -8.54
C THR A 329 -1.37 8.82 -8.56
N PRO A 330 -2.00 8.43 -9.71
CA PRO A 330 -2.94 7.32 -9.72
C PRO A 330 -2.30 6.00 -9.28
N TRP A 331 -1.05 5.72 -9.68
CA TRP A 331 -0.35 4.52 -9.17
C TRP A 331 0.17 4.78 -7.76
N ARG A 332 0.81 5.94 -7.51
CA ARG A 332 1.61 6.16 -6.30
C ARG A 332 0.75 6.10 -5.04
N ILE A 333 -0.44 6.68 -5.12
CA ILE A 333 -1.44 6.64 -4.07
C ILE A 333 -2.26 5.36 -4.20
N GLY A 334 -2.74 5.03 -5.41
CA GLY A 334 -3.67 3.92 -5.59
C GLY A 334 -3.11 2.55 -5.25
N LEU A 335 -1.80 2.34 -5.39
CA LEU A 335 -1.15 1.09 -4.99
C LEU A 335 -1.27 0.83 -3.48
N ASP A 336 -1.46 1.87 -2.66
CA ASP A 336 -1.64 1.68 -1.22
C ASP A 336 -2.95 0.95 -0.92
N TYR A 337 -4.07 1.33 -1.56
CA TYR A 337 -5.30 0.54 -1.46
C TYR A 337 -5.10 -0.88 -1.99
N VAL A 338 -4.45 -1.05 -3.15
CA VAL A 338 -4.22 -2.38 -3.75
C VAL A 338 -3.46 -3.31 -2.79
N LEU A 339 -2.50 -2.77 -2.03
CA LEU A 339 -1.67 -3.57 -1.11
C LEU A 339 -2.25 -3.70 0.31
N THR A 340 -3.02 -2.72 0.78
CA THR A 340 -3.39 -2.60 2.21
C THR A 340 -4.90 -2.49 2.47
N GLY A 341 -5.70 -2.14 1.47
CA GLY A 341 -7.12 -1.80 1.65
C GLY A 341 -7.37 -0.41 2.26
N ASN A 342 -6.37 0.50 2.28
CA ASN A 342 -6.55 1.84 2.85
C ASN A 342 -7.74 2.61 2.24
N GLU A 343 -8.73 2.94 3.06
CA GLU A 343 -9.97 3.60 2.64
C GLU A 343 -9.78 5.06 2.17
N HIS A 344 -8.78 5.79 2.68
CA HIS A 344 -8.43 7.11 2.14
C HIS A 344 -7.88 7.00 0.71
N SER A 345 -7.03 6.00 0.46
CA SER A 345 -6.60 5.67 -0.90
C SER A 345 -7.80 5.27 -1.77
N LYS A 346 -8.75 4.49 -1.23
CA LYS A 346 -9.95 4.10 -1.96
C LYS A 346 -10.80 5.32 -2.34
N HIS A 347 -10.99 6.25 -1.42
CA HIS A 347 -11.72 7.49 -1.66
C HIS A 347 -11.07 8.34 -2.76
N PHE A 348 -9.73 8.45 -2.74
CA PHE A 348 -8.97 9.07 -3.82
C PHE A 348 -9.21 8.37 -5.17
N ILE A 349 -9.13 7.03 -5.21
CA ILE A 349 -9.33 6.24 -6.42
C ILE A 349 -10.74 6.43 -6.98
N ASP A 350 -11.77 6.26 -6.16
CA ASP A 350 -13.17 6.37 -6.58
C ASP A 350 -13.46 7.76 -7.19
N THR A 351 -12.97 8.82 -6.53
CA THR A 351 -13.12 10.20 -7.00
C THR A 351 -12.40 10.43 -8.33
N LEU A 352 -11.14 9.99 -8.42
CA LEU A 352 -10.31 10.18 -9.60
C LEU A 352 -10.82 9.37 -10.81
N ASN A 353 -11.19 8.10 -10.61
CA ASN A 353 -11.75 7.24 -11.65
C ASN A 353 -13.08 7.78 -12.16
N SER A 354 -13.99 8.17 -11.25
CA SER A 354 -15.27 8.80 -11.61
C SER A 354 -15.04 10.03 -12.49
N THR A 355 -14.17 10.93 -12.04
CA THR A 355 -13.82 12.16 -12.76
C THR A 355 -13.23 11.88 -14.14
N MET A 356 -12.24 10.97 -14.23
CA MET A 356 -11.58 10.68 -15.50
C MET A 356 -12.52 9.98 -16.48
N MET A 357 -13.39 9.08 -15.99
CA MET A 357 -14.41 8.44 -16.83
C MET A 357 -15.41 9.46 -17.37
N ASP A 358 -15.82 10.45 -16.58
CA ASP A 358 -16.70 11.54 -17.02
C ASP A 358 -16.02 12.43 -18.08
N ILE A 359 -14.80 12.88 -17.81
CA ILE A 359 -14.00 13.70 -18.74
C ILE A 359 -13.75 12.99 -20.08
N CYS A 360 -13.60 11.67 -20.04
CA CYS A 360 -13.30 10.84 -21.20
C CYS A 360 -14.52 10.14 -21.80
N LEU A 361 -15.72 10.34 -21.25
CA LEU A 361 -16.97 9.66 -21.64
C LEU A 361 -16.78 8.13 -21.71
N GLY A 362 -16.07 7.55 -20.73
CA GLY A 362 -15.76 6.11 -20.66
C GLY A 362 -14.83 5.59 -21.77
N ASN A 363 -14.09 6.48 -22.46
CA ASN A 363 -13.12 6.10 -23.49
C ASN A 363 -11.69 6.49 -23.06
N PRO A 364 -10.85 5.54 -22.61
CA PRO A 364 -9.47 5.80 -22.22
C PRO A 364 -8.60 6.47 -23.29
N ASN A 365 -8.99 6.42 -24.57
CA ASN A 365 -8.28 7.16 -25.61
C ASN A 365 -8.46 8.68 -25.52
N ALA A 366 -9.41 9.18 -24.73
CA ALA A 366 -9.60 10.60 -24.54
C ALA A 366 -8.78 11.17 -23.37
N ILE A 367 -7.92 10.35 -22.75
CA ILE A 367 -6.96 10.79 -21.73
C ILE A 367 -5.82 11.54 -22.42
N VAL A 368 -5.54 12.76 -21.97
CA VAL A 368 -4.56 13.68 -22.58
C VAL A 368 -3.48 14.08 -21.58
N ALA A 369 -2.39 14.63 -22.09
CA ALA A 369 -1.23 15.06 -21.31
C ALA A 369 -1.44 16.43 -20.63
N GLY A 370 -2.45 16.55 -19.76
CA GLY A 370 -2.60 17.69 -18.87
C GLY A 370 -4.05 18.16 -18.62
N TYR A 371 -4.34 18.47 -17.35
CA TYR A 371 -5.64 18.95 -16.88
C TYR A 371 -5.47 20.01 -15.80
N THR A 372 -6.38 20.98 -15.71
CA THR A 372 -6.52 21.72 -14.44
C THR A 372 -6.96 20.75 -13.34
N ILE A 373 -6.69 21.09 -12.10
CA ILE A 373 -7.18 20.33 -10.94
C ILE A 373 -8.71 20.26 -10.90
N ASP A 374 -9.42 21.24 -11.48
CA ASP A 374 -10.89 21.20 -11.69
C ASP A 374 -11.36 20.31 -12.87
N GLY A 375 -10.45 19.61 -13.57
CA GLY A 375 -10.79 18.65 -14.63
C GLY A 375 -10.91 19.23 -16.06
N GLU A 376 -10.48 20.47 -16.32
CA GLU A 376 -10.44 21.03 -17.67
C GLU A 376 -9.21 20.53 -18.44
N LYS A 377 -9.42 19.95 -19.63
CA LYS A 377 -8.32 19.52 -20.51
C LYS A 377 -7.44 20.71 -20.93
N LYS A 378 -6.12 20.57 -20.77
CA LYS A 378 -5.12 21.57 -21.19
C LYS A 378 -4.23 21.12 -22.33
N SER A 379 -4.35 19.87 -22.76
CA SER A 379 -3.65 19.31 -23.91
C SER A 379 -4.62 18.59 -24.86
N SER A 380 -4.20 18.44 -26.12
CA SER A 380 -4.82 17.53 -27.08
C SER A 380 -3.99 16.27 -27.33
N GLU A 381 -2.77 16.22 -26.80
CA GLU A 381 -1.83 15.13 -27.02
C GLU A 381 -2.08 13.99 -26.02
N GLU A 382 -1.93 12.76 -26.47
CA GLU A 382 -2.03 11.57 -25.63
C GLU A 382 -0.64 11.04 -25.29
N GLU A 383 -0.35 10.93 -24.00
CA GLU A 383 0.92 10.41 -23.50
C GLU A 383 0.74 9.19 -22.60
N LEU A 384 1.68 8.25 -22.70
CA LEU A 384 1.58 6.97 -22.01
C LEU A 384 1.67 7.13 -20.48
N CYS A 385 2.49 8.06 -20.00
CA CYS A 385 2.61 8.37 -18.58
C CYS A 385 1.31 8.90 -17.95
N PHE A 386 0.38 9.45 -18.74
CA PHE A 386 -0.94 9.87 -18.24
C PHE A 386 -1.98 8.74 -18.26
N THR A 387 -1.77 7.70 -19.07
CA THR A 387 -2.73 6.60 -19.22
C THR A 387 -2.35 5.39 -18.38
N ALA A 388 -1.07 5.00 -18.36
CA ALA A 388 -0.63 3.77 -17.73
C ALA A 388 -0.84 3.72 -16.21
N PRO A 389 -0.69 4.81 -15.44
CA PRO A 389 -0.96 4.80 -14.00
C PRO A 389 -2.39 4.41 -13.64
N PHE A 390 -3.38 4.74 -14.48
CA PHE A 390 -4.76 4.30 -14.27
C PHE A 390 -4.93 2.78 -14.37
N LEU A 391 -3.98 2.05 -14.96
CA LEU A 391 -4.05 0.59 -15.03
C LEU A 391 -4.06 -0.04 -13.64
N VAL A 392 -3.35 0.56 -12.67
CA VAL A 392 -3.24 0.08 -11.29
C VAL A 392 -4.56 0.17 -10.53
N ILE A 393 -5.42 1.11 -10.92
CA ILE A 393 -6.69 1.40 -10.25
C ILE A 393 -7.90 1.07 -11.15
N ALA A 394 -7.67 0.30 -12.22
CA ALA A 394 -8.60 0.20 -13.35
C ALA A 394 -9.90 -0.53 -13.02
N ASP A 395 -9.89 -1.40 -12.01
CA ASP A 395 -10.98 -2.29 -11.59
C ASP A 395 -11.71 -1.81 -10.32
N ILE A 396 -11.28 -0.69 -9.73
CA ILE A 396 -11.83 -0.15 -8.48
C ILE A 396 -12.80 0.98 -8.79
N GLY A 397 -14.09 0.78 -8.47
CA GLY A 397 -15.13 1.80 -8.67
C GLY A 397 -15.49 2.05 -10.16
N THR A 398 -15.14 1.12 -11.05
CA THR A 398 -15.27 1.27 -12.52
C THR A 398 -16.12 0.15 -13.14
N THR A 399 -16.04 0.00 -14.48
CA THR A 399 -16.70 -1.07 -15.25
C THR A 399 -15.68 -1.97 -15.92
N GLU A 400 -16.00 -3.25 -16.12
CA GLU A 400 -15.16 -4.21 -16.86
C GLU A 400 -14.80 -3.70 -18.28
N GLU A 401 -15.71 -2.94 -18.91
CA GLU A 401 -15.46 -2.33 -20.22
C GLU A 401 -14.36 -1.25 -20.16
N TRP A 402 -14.35 -0.43 -19.10
CA TRP A 402 -13.31 0.58 -18.86
C TRP A 402 -11.94 -0.09 -18.67
N GLU A 403 -11.86 -1.05 -17.74
CA GLU A 403 -10.65 -1.84 -17.45
C GLU A 403 -10.10 -2.46 -18.74
N THR A 404 -10.95 -3.18 -19.48
CA THR A 404 -10.56 -3.86 -20.72
C THR A 404 -10.04 -2.88 -21.78
N LYS A 405 -10.69 -1.72 -21.96
CA LYS A 405 -10.26 -0.71 -22.92
C LYS A 405 -8.94 -0.07 -22.51
N LEU A 406 -8.79 0.26 -21.23
CA LEU A 406 -7.61 0.92 -20.68
C LEU A 406 -6.41 -0.02 -20.80
N ARG A 407 -6.53 -1.26 -20.33
CA ARG A 407 -5.49 -2.26 -20.44
C ARG A 407 -5.07 -2.49 -21.89
N LYS A 408 -6.05 -2.65 -22.80
CA LYS A 408 -5.78 -2.80 -24.23
C LYS A 408 -5.03 -1.60 -24.81
N LYS A 409 -5.33 -0.38 -24.38
CA LYS A 409 -4.63 0.85 -24.80
C LYS A 409 -3.18 0.85 -24.31
N VAL A 410 -2.95 0.57 -23.02
CA VAL A 410 -1.62 0.55 -22.41
C VAL A 410 -0.74 -0.53 -23.04
N VAL A 411 -1.21 -1.78 -23.09
CA VAL A 411 -0.45 -2.92 -23.64
C VAL A 411 -0.05 -2.67 -25.10
N LYS A 412 -0.99 -2.19 -25.94
CA LYS A 412 -0.74 -2.00 -27.37
C LYS A 412 0.18 -0.83 -27.72
N ARG A 413 0.44 0.08 -26.79
CA ARG A 413 1.34 1.21 -27.05
C ARG A 413 2.77 0.66 -27.21
N PRO A 414 3.42 0.86 -28.38
CA PRO A 414 4.80 0.45 -28.58
C PRO A 414 5.74 1.34 -27.75
N ARG A 415 7.02 0.96 -27.68
CA ARG A 415 8.09 1.75 -27.07
C ARG A 415 8.02 3.23 -27.47
N GLY A 416 8.01 4.11 -26.49
CA GLY A 416 8.05 5.56 -26.64
C GLY A 416 9.36 6.17 -26.12
N GLY A 417 9.23 7.15 -25.24
CA GLY A 417 10.32 7.75 -24.46
C GLY A 417 10.47 7.04 -23.10
N TYR A 418 11.62 7.24 -22.43
CA TYR A 418 11.93 6.53 -21.18
C TYR A 418 10.82 6.70 -20.13
N TYR A 419 10.27 7.91 -20.00
CA TYR A 419 9.38 8.26 -18.91
C TYR A 419 8.08 7.44 -18.95
N GLY A 420 7.34 7.55 -20.06
CA GLY A 420 6.12 6.78 -20.27
C GLY A 420 6.36 5.26 -20.32
N ASP A 421 7.49 4.81 -20.86
CA ASP A 421 7.81 3.38 -20.92
C ASP A 421 8.15 2.80 -19.54
N SER A 422 8.92 3.51 -18.71
CA SER A 422 9.27 3.05 -17.35
C SER A 422 8.04 3.04 -16.46
N ILE A 423 7.20 4.07 -16.58
CA ILE A 423 5.91 4.14 -15.90
C ILE A 423 5.01 2.96 -16.30
N LYS A 424 4.90 2.69 -17.61
CA LYS A 424 4.15 1.53 -18.09
C LYS A 424 4.73 0.22 -17.56
N MET A 425 6.05 0.07 -17.50
CA MET A 425 6.68 -1.16 -17.01
C MET A 425 6.28 -1.42 -15.55
N ILE A 426 6.36 -0.42 -14.68
CA ILE A 426 5.93 -0.54 -13.27
C ILE A 426 4.45 -0.89 -13.19
N CYS A 427 3.58 -0.20 -13.94
CA CYS A 427 2.15 -0.52 -13.96
C CYS A 427 1.84 -1.93 -14.49
N LEU A 428 2.61 -2.44 -15.45
CA LEU A 428 2.45 -3.81 -15.95
C LEU A 428 2.90 -4.86 -14.94
N ILE A 429 3.92 -4.57 -14.12
CA ILE A 429 4.33 -5.44 -13.00
C ILE A 429 3.18 -5.55 -11.99
N ILE A 430 2.51 -4.44 -11.71
CA ILE A 430 1.37 -4.40 -10.78
C ILE A 430 0.13 -5.09 -11.39
N ASP A 431 -0.23 -4.81 -12.65
CA ASP A 431 -1.32 -5.48 -13.40
C ASP A 431 -1.14 -7.00 -13.48
N ALA A 432 0.11 -7.46 -13.45
CA ALA A 432 0.48 -8.87 -13.47
C ALA A 432 0.54 -9.51 -12.07
N ASP A 433 0.16 -8.81 -11.01
CA ASP A 433 0.30 -9.27 -9.62
C ASP A 433 1.73 -9.75 -9.31
N SER A 434 2.71 -9.10 -9.92
CA SER A 434 4.14 -9.43 -9.83
C SER A 434 4.94 -8.40 -9.03
N TYR A 435 4.25 -7.40 -8.45
CA TYR A 435 4.87 -6.37 -7.64
C TYR A 435 5.21 -6.93 -6.24
N LYS A 436 6.50 -6.99 -5.93
CA LYS A 436 7.06 -7.43 -4.66
C LYS A 436 7.04 -6.28 -3.66
N VAL A 437 6.84 -6.65 -2.39
CA VAL A 437 6.87 -5.73 -1.24
C VAL A 437 7.99 -6.15 -0.27
N PRO A 438 8.75 -5.23 0.36
CA PRO A 438 9.88 -5.58 1.23
C PRO A 438 9.44 -6.15 2.58
N TYR A 439 8.25 -5.79 3.02
CA TYR A 439 7.62 -6.30 4.23
C TYR A 439 6.20 -6.72 3.92
N THR A 440 5.68 -7.70 4.65
CA THR A 440 4.25 -8.00 4.62
C THR A 440 3.52 -6.85 5.32
N TYR A 441 2.77 -6.06 4.56
CA TYR A 441 1.87 -5.08 5.16
C TYR A 441 0.86 -5.82 6.06
N PRO A 442 0.56 -5.30 7.27
CA PRO A 442 -0.50 -5.86 8.08
C PRO A 442 -1.79 -5.80 7.28
N SER A 443 -2.29 -7.01 7.00
CA SER A 443 -3.53 -7.37 6.31
C SER A 443 -3.67 -6.98 4.84
N ARG A 444 -3.83 -8.02 4.00
CA ARG A 444 -4.99 -8.04 3.10
C ARG A 444 -6.22 -7.75 3.96
N GLU A 445 -6.93 -6.67 3.70
CA GLU A 445 -8.38 -6.72 3.83
C GLU A 445 -8.85 -7.85 2.91
N VAL A 446 -9.06 -9.02 3.47
CA VAL A 446 -9.75 -10.05 2.74
C VAL A 446 -11.21 -9.63 2.78
N SER A 447 -11.71 -9.04 1.70
CA SER A 447 -13.16 -8.90 1.51
C SER A 447 -13.77 -10.30 1.42
N PHE A 448 -14.78 -10.56 2.25
CA PHE A 448 -15.59 -11.78 2.26
C PHE A 448 -16.96 -11.57 1.62
N GLU A 449 -17.09 -10.64 0.66
CA GLU A 449 -18.36 -10.42 -0.04
C GLU A 449 -18.88 -11.73 -0.67
N GLY A 450 -20.02 -12.22 -0.17
CA GLY A 450 -20.76 -13.34 -0.77
C GLY A 450 -20.45 -14.73 -0.23
N GLU A 451 -19.64 -14.89 0.84
CA GLU A 451 -19.52 -16.18 1.52
C GLU A 451 -20.73 -16.44 2.43
N ASN A 452 -21.79 -17.04 1.87
CA ASN A 452 -22.84 -17.62 2.69
C ASN A 452 -22.28 -18.79 3.53
N ILE A 453 -21.75 -18.50 4.73
CA ILE A 453 -21.58 -19.52 5.76
C ILE A 453 -22.99 -19.85 6.23
N ASN A 454 -23.55 -20.89 5.62
CA ASN A 454 -24.90 -21.35 5.91
C ASN A 454 -24.98 -21.69 7.41
N SER A 455 -25.71 -20.89 8.20
CA SER A 455 -25.83 -21.05 9.65
C SER A 455 -26.42 -22.41 10.05
N GLU A 456 -27.09 -23.09 9.11
CA GLU A 456 -27.60 -24.46 9.28
C GLU A 456 -26.47 -25.52 9.35
N THR A 457 -25.25 -25.23 8.92
CA THR A 457 -24.10 -26.16 8.97
C THR A 457 -23.51 -26.31 10.38
N LEU A 458 -23.94 -25.48 11.35
CA LEU A 458 -23.49 -25.47 12.74
C LEU A 458 -24.24 -26.48 13.65
N LEU A 459 -25.15 -27.29 13.09
CA LEU A 459 -26.06 -28.16 13.85
C LEU A 459 -25.54 -29.60 14.05
N GLY A 460 -24.28 -29.73 14.45
CA GLY A 460 -23.72 -30.96 15.04
C GLY A 460 -23.60 -30.83 16.57
N PRO A 461 -23.51 -31.94 17.34
CA PRO A 461 -23.14 -31.86 18.75
C PRO A 461 -21.69 -31.39 18.87
N MET A 462 -21.48 -30.08 19.02
CA MET A 462 -20.17 -29.47 19.21
C MET A 462 -19.73 -29.61 20.67
N THR A 463 -18.45 -29.94 20.87
CA THR A 463 -17.81 -29.96 22.18
C THR A 463 -16.95 -28.71 22.36
N LYS A 464 -16.61 -28.34 23.59
CA LYS A 464 -15.69 -27.19 23.85
C LYS A 464 -14.32 -27.37 23.19
N ASP A 465 -13.91 -28.62 22.97
CA ASP A 465 -12.66 -28.98 22.32
C ASP A 465 -12.68 -28.60 20.82
N ASP A 466 -13.86 -28.51 20.20
CA ASP A 466 -14.06 -28.08 18.81
C ASP A 466 -14.10 -26.55 18.65
N LEU A 467 -14.14 -25.82 19.77
CA LEU A 467 -14.25 -24.35 19.82
C LEU A 467 -12.93 -23.69 20.21
N VAL A 468 -11.82 -24.36 19.93
CA VAL A 468 -10.48 -23.78 20.09
C VAL A 468 -9.61 -24.14 18.88
N ALA A 469 -8.99 -23.12 18.30
CA ALA A 469 -8.01 -23.27 17.23
C ALA A 469 -6.78 -22.43 17.56
N SER A 470 -5.61 -22.84 17.05
CA SER A 470 -4.36 -22.12 17.25
C SER A 470 -3.78 -21.73 15.90
N TYR A 471 -3.23 -20.52 15.82
CA TYR A 471 -2.63 -19.96 14.63
C TYR A 471 -1.30 -19.30 14.95
N THR A 472 -0.38 -19.33 14.00
CA THR A 472 0.81 -18.50 14.00
C THR A 472 0.61 -17.35 13.01
N THR A 473 0.68 -16.11 13.50
CA THR A 473 0.54 -14.90 12.64
C THR A 473 1.79 -14.68 11.80
N LEU A 474 1.71 -13.78 10.82
CA LEU A 474 2.86 -13.38 10.00
C LEU A 474 3.98 -12.70 10.83
N LYS A 475 3.65 -12.14 12.01
CA LYS A 475 4.61 -11.54 12.97
C LYS A 475 5.14 -12.58 13.98
N ASN A 476 4.97 -13.87 13.70
CA ASN A 476 5.37 -14.97 14.59
C ASN A 476 4.75 -14.88 16.00
N GLN A 477 3.51 -14.41 16.10
CA GLN A 477 2.72 -14.43 17.34
C GLN A 477 1.89 -15.72 17.39
N LEU A 478 1.70 -16.26 18.59
CA LEU A 478 0.87 -17.45 18.81
C LEU A 478 -0.53 -17.01 19.24
N VAL A 479 -1.53 -17.24 18.39
CA VAL A 479 -2.91 -16.86 18.64
C VAL A 479 -3.75 -18.10 18.91
N TYR A 480 -4.51 -18.09 20.00
CA TYR A 480 -5.59 -19.04 20.25
C TYR A 480 -6.93 -18.36 20.03
N SER A 481 -7.68 -18.83 19.04
CA SER A 481 -9.05 -18.41 18.75
C SER A 481 -10.01 -19.33 19.52
N VAL A 482 -10.92 -18.75 20.31
CA VAL A 482 -11.79 -19.49 21.22
C VAL A 482 -13.26 -19.06 21.07
N GLY A 483 -14.11 -20.00 20.67
CA GLY A 483 -15.56 -19.83 20.61
C GLY A 483 -16.21 -20.01 21.98
N THR A 484 -17.07 -19.08 22.39
CA THR A 484 -17.86 -19.13 23.64
C THR A 484 -19.34 -19.42 23.39
N ILE A 485 -20.05 -19.83 24.46
CA ILE A 485 -21.49 -20.11 24.43
C ILE A 485 -22.21 -19.07 25.30
N HIS A 486 -22.67 -18.00 24.68
CA HIS A 486 -23.36 -16.90 25.34
C HIS A 486 -24.46 -17.40 26.29
N ASP A 487 -24.45 -16.86 27.51
CA ASP A 487 -25.48 -17.01 28.53
C ASP A 487 -25.74 -18.46 29.03
N LYS A 488 -25.01 -19.44 28.53
CA LYS A 488 -25.18 -20.87 28.82
C LYS A 488 -24.05 -21.46 29.64
N HIS A 489 -23.01 -20.68 29.93
CA HIS A 489 -21.86 -21.09 30.76
C HIS A 489 -22.23 -21.40 32.23
N LEU A 490 -23.42 -21.00 32.69
CA LEU A 490 -23.93 -21.33 34.02
C LEU A 490 -24.73 -22.64 34.07
N VAL A 491 -25.05 -23.21 32.90
CA VAL A 491 -25.83 -24.45 32.81
C VAL A 491 -24.89 -25.65 32.89
N LYS A 492 -24.82 -26.29 34.07
CA LYS A 492 -23.98 -27.48 34.34
C LYS A 492 -24.11 -28.62 33.32
N ALA A 493 -25.23 -28.73 32.61
CA ALA A 493 -25.46 -29.77 31.61
C ALA A 493 -24.66 -29.57 30.30
N ASN A 494 -24.12 -28.37 30.06
CA ASN A 494 -23.45 -28.03 28.80
C ASN A 494 -21.94 -28.37 28.79
N HIS A 495 -21.38 -28.82 29.91
CA HIS A 495 -19.95 -29.22 30.03
C HIS A 495 -18.92 -28.19 29.54
N TYR A 496 -19.31 -26.91 29.43
CA TYR A 496 -18.48 -25.77 29.05
C TYR A 496 -18.86 -24.54 29.89
N SER A 497 -18.21 -24.40 31.03
CA SER A 497 -18.52 -23.44 32.11
C SER A 497 -17.50 -22.31 32.19
N LEU A 498 -17.77 -21.28 33.02
CA LEU A 498 -16.78 -20.24 33.33
C LEU A 498 -15.50 -20.81 33.94
N SER A 499 -15.59 -21.93 34.68
CA SER A 499 -14.41 -22.63 35.19
C SER A 499 -13.56 -23.23 34.08
N ASP A 500 -14.17 -23.64 32.96
CA ASP A 500 -13.42 -24.17 31.81
C ASP A 500 -12.67 -23.03 31.10
N LEU A 501 -13.29 -21.86 30.96
CA LEU A 501 -12.62 -20.66 30.44
C LEU A 501 -11.49 -20.19 31.35
N GLN A 502 -11.69 -20.22 32.67
CA GLN A 502 -10.64 -19.96 33.66
C GLN A 502 -9.44 -20.90 33.48
N ASN A 503 -9.71 -22.20 33.36
CA ASN A 503 -8.67 -23.21 33.16
C ASN A 503 -7.93 -22.98 31.85
N LEU A 504 -8.64 -22.65 30.77
CA LEU A 504 -8.04 -22.36 29.47
C LEU A 504 -7.07 -21.18 29.56
N VAL A 505 -7.49 -20.05 30.13
CA VAL A 505 -6.60 -18.89 30.29
C VAL A 505 -5.40 -19.24 31.17
N SER A 506 -5.62 -19.97 32.27
CA SER A 506 -4.56 -20.35 33.20
C SER A 506 -3.54 -21.31 32.58
N ASN A 507 -4.00 -22.27 31.78
CA ASN A 507 -3.17 -23.27 31.11
C ASN A 507 -2.40 -22.67 29.93
N LEU A 508 -3.00 -21.71 29.20
CA LEU A 508 -2.35 -21.03 28.09
C LEU A 508 -1.39 -19.92 28.56
N ASN A 509 -1.66 -19.31 29.71
CA ASN A 509 -0.89 -18.19 30.28
C ASN A 509 -0.55 -17.11 29.23
N PRO A 510 -1.57 -16.46 28.64
CA PRO A 510 -1.36 -15.53 27.54
C PRO A 510 -0.74 -14.21 27.98
N ASP A 511 -0.04 -13.55 27.06
CA ASP A 511 0.42 -12.18 27.21
C ASP A 511 -0.74 -11.18 27.05
N TYR A 512 -1.75 -11.49 26.22
CA TYR A 512 -2.91 -10.63 25.96
C TYR A 512 -4.20 -11.44 25.80
N ILE A 513 -5.33 -10.83 26.16
CA ILE A 513 -6.66 -11.37 25.90
C ILE A 513 -7.47 -10.39 25.07
N PHE A 514 -8.12 -10.85 24.02
CA PHE A 514 -9.05 -10.06 23.21
C PHE A 514 -10.47 -10.58 23.47
N ILE A 515 -11.44 -9.68 23.66
CA ILE A 515 -12.83 -10.06 23.97
C ILE A 515 -13.83 -9.38 23.03
N GLU A 516 -14.92 -10.08 22.73
CA GLU A 516 -16.11 -9.59 22.02
C GLU A 516 -16.87 -8.56 22.88
N SER A 517 -16.33 -7.35 22.90
CA SER A 517 -16.97 -6.14 23.43
C SER A 517 -16.43 -4.95 22.64
N ARG A 518 -17.22 -3.90 22.51
CA ARG A 518 -16.89 -2.73 21.69
C ARG A 518 -15.88 -1.82 22.39
N PRO A 519 -14.83 -1.34 21.69
CA PRO A 519 -13.92 -0.34 22.23
C PRO A 519 -14.64 0.92 22.75
N GLU A 520 -15.70 1.36 22.05
CA GLU A 520 -16.46 2.57 22.34
C GLU A 520 -17.22 2.47 23.66
N ALA A 521 -17.84 1.31 23.94
CA ALA A 521 -18.54 1.08 25.21
C ALA A 521 -17.58 1.19 26.40
N LYS A 522 -16.37 0.66 26.25
CA LYS A 522 -15.34 0.79 27.28
C LYS A 522 -14.82 2.23 27.40
N GLN A 523 -14.56 2.88 26.28
CA GLN A 523 -14.00 4.24 26.27
C GLN A 523 -14.97 5.29 26.80
N ASN A 524 -16.25 5.20 26.41
CA ASN A 524 -17.24 6.24 26.64
C ASN A 524 -18.01 6.03 27.95
N ALA A 525 -18.25 4.78 28.35
CA ALA A 525 -19.09 4.43 29.50
C ALA A 525 -18.38 3.53 30.53
N ASP A 526 -17.08 3.23 30.36
CA ASP A 526 -16.34 2.27 31.20
C ASP A 526 -17.02 0.89 31.31
N ALA A 527 -17.80 0.51 30.30
CA ALA A 527 -18.63 -0.69 30.31
C ALA A 527 -18.06 -1.81 29.44
N ILE A 528 -18.39 -3.06 29.80
CA ILE A 528 -18.17 -4.24 28.97
C ILE A 528 -19.54 -4.65 28.43
N ASP A 529 -19.80 -4.33 27.18
CA ASP A 529 -21.08 -4.58 26.51
C ASP A 529 -21.14 -5.96 25.81
N GLY A 530 -20.14 -6.80 26.05
CA GLY A 530 -20.18 -8.20 25.66
C GLY A 530 -21.09 -9.05 26.57
N PRO A 531 -21.38 -10.30 26.17
CA PRO A 531 -22.05 -11.29 27.01
C PRO A 531 -21.33 -11.55 28.34
N LEU A 532 -22.01 -12.19 29.31
CA LEU A 532 -21.49 -12.36 30.68
C LEU A 532 -20.06 -12.94 30.74
N GLU A 533 -19.75 -13.91 29.89
CA GLU A 533 -18.43 -14.52 29.86
C GLU A 533 -17.32 -13.55 29.46
N MET A 534 -17.62 -12.51 28.67
CA MET A 534 -16.66 -11.45 28.32
C MET A 534 -16.37 -10.56 29.52
N ILE A 535 -17.40 -10.25 30.33
CA ILE A 535 -17.24 -9.56 31.62
C ILE A 535 -16.37 -10.41 32.57
N PHE A 536 -16.62 -11.72 32.61
CA PHE A 536 -15.83 -12.66 33.42
C PHE A 536 -14.37 -12.70 32.98
N LEU A 537 -14.12 -12.84 31.67
CA LEU A 537 -12.77 -12.87 31.11
C LEU A 537 -12.03 -11.56 31.36
N TYR A 538 -12.69 -10.42 31.20
CA TYR A 538 -12.13 -9.10 31.54
C TYR A 538 -11.70 -9.05 33.01
N CYS A 539 -12.60 -9.39 33.94
CA CYS A 539 -12.30 -9.36 35.37
C CYS A 539 -11.19 -10.33 35.76
N PHE A 540 -11.21 -11.55 35.20
CA PHE A 540 -10.18 -12.56 35.47
C PHE A 540 -8.81 -12.13 34.91
N ALA A 541 -8.78 -11.54 33.72
CA ALA A 541 -7.55 -11.02 33.11
C ALA A 541 -6.94 -9.89 33.96
N GLU A 542 -7.76 -8.94 34.42
CA GLU A 542 -7.31 -7.83 35.29
C GLU A 542 -6.71 -8.34 36.60
N GLU A 543 -7.37 -9.30 37.27
CA GLU A 543 -6.84 -9.90 38.52
C GLU A 543 -5.50 -10.63 38.33
N ASN A 544 -5.24 -11.11 37.11
CA ASN A 544 -4.00 -11.80 36.74
C ASN A 544 -3.00 -10.90 35.99
N ASN A 545 -3.25 -9.60 35.87
CA ASN A 545 -2.42 -8.62 35.14
C ASN A 545 -2.20 -8.97 33.67
N ILE A 546 -3.24 -9.49 33.00
CA ILE A 546 -3.24 -9.77 31.57
C ILE A 546 -3.96 -8.62 30.86
N PRO A 547 -3.29 -7.81 30.02
CA PRO A 547 -3.92 -6.74 29.28
C PRO A 547 -5.05 -7.25 28.36
N VAL A 548 -6.17 -6.51 28.34
CA VAL A 548 -7.34 -6.83 27.52
C VAL A 548 -7.46 -5.87 26.32
N ARG A 549 -7.88 -6.39 25.17
CA ARG A 549 -8.29 -5.62 23.97
C ARG A 549 -9.72 -5.94 23.58
N PHE A 550 -10.37 -4.97 22.94
CA PHE A 550 -11.78 -4.98 22.55
C PHE A 550 -11.86 -5.13 21.03
N ILE A 551 -12.69 -6.05 20.55
CA ILE A 551 -12.69 -6.46 19.14
C ILE A 551 -14.09 -6.53 18.51
N ASP A 552 -15.15 -6.14 19.22
CA ASP A 552 -16.49 -6.14 18.62
C ASP A 552 -16.76 -4.83 17.87
N SER A 553 -17.61 -4.89 16.84
CA SER A 553 -17.94 -3.76 15.98
C SER A 553 -19.32 -3.93 15.35
N TRP A 554 -20.36 -3.43 16.03
CA TRP A 554 -21.70 -3.30 15.48
C TRP A 554 -22.16 -1.85 15.60
N GLU A 555 -22.91 -1.39 14.60
CA GLU A 555 -23.37 -0.01 14.53
C GLU A 555 -24.79 0.14 15.05
N ILE A 556 -25.11 1.34 15.54
CA ILE A 556 -26.47 1.74 15.88
C ILE A 556 -26.95 2.61 14.74
N SER A 557 -27.79 2.05 13.88
CA SER A 557 -28.29 2.73 12.68
C SER A 557 -29.71 2.27 12.31
N ASP A 558 -30.33 3.00 11.37
CA ASP A 558 -31.63 2.64 10.77
C ASP A 558 -31.52 1.45 9.78
N ASP A 559 -30.30 1.04 9.41
CA ASP A 559 -30.07 0.00 8.39
C ASP A 559 -29.71 -1.37 9.01
N GLU A 560 -29.46 -1.43 10.32
CA GLU A 560 -29.09 -2.65 11.03
C GLU A 560 -30.11 -3.04 12.12
N THR A 561 -30.38 -4.34 12.25
CA THR A 561 -31.11 -4.90 13.39
C THR A 561 -30.13 -5.45 14.42
N PRO A 562 -30.33 -5.21 15.73
CA PRO A 562 -29.43 -5.72 16.76
C PRO A 562 -29.41 -7.25 16.73
N THR A 563 -28.21 -7.84 16.81
CA THR A 563 -27.92 -9.28 17.04
C THR A 563 -27.66 -10.21 15.83
N SER A 564 -27.46 -9.72 14.60
CA SER A 564 -26.93 -10.57 13.53
C SER A 564 -25.42 -10.83 13.67
N THR A 565 -25.02 -12.08 13.41
CA THR A 565 -23.67 -12.37 12.92
C THR A 565 -23.77 -12.36 11.40
N ASP A 566 -23.01 -11.48 10.76
CA ASP A 566 -22.92 -11.38 9.31
C ASP A 566 -21.49 -11.06 8.89
N ASP A 567 -21.21 -11.19 7.60
CA ASP A 567 -19.86 -11.01 7.08
C ASP A 567 -19.33 -9.58 7.25
N LEU A 568 -20.21 -8.57 7.30
CA LEU A 568 -19.78 -7.17 7.45
C LEU A 568 -19.24 -6.95 8.85
N ARG A 569 -20.00 -7.33 9.88
CA ARG A 569 -19.54 -7.26 11.28
C ARG A 569 -18.29 -8.10 11.52
N ASP A 570 -18.22 -9.31 10.98
CA ASP A 570 -17.04 -10.16 11.14
C ASP A 570 -15.80 -9.66 10.38
N ASN A 571 -15.97 -8.88 9.31
CA ASN A 571 -14.86 -8.16 8.70
C ASN A 571 -14.33 -7.08 9.63
N GLU A 572 -15.20 -6.30 10.26
CA GLU A 572 -14.78 -5.26 11.21
C GLU A 572 -14.14 -5.86 12.47
N ILE A 573 -14.68 -6.96 13.00
CA ILE A 573 -14.03 -7.74 14.08
C ILE A 573 -12.63 -8.17 13.65
N PHE A 574 -12.47 -8.67 12.42
CA PHE A 574 -11.17 -9.07 11.90
C PHE A 574 -10.19 -7.89 11.78
N LYS A 575 -10.66 -6.71 11.33
CA LYS A 575 -9.87 -5.47 11.28
C LYS A 575 -9.39 -5.05 12.67
N LEU A 576 -10.27 -5.07 13.67
CA LEU A 576 -9.91 -4.78 15.06
C LEU A 576 -8.91 -5.79 15.62
N ILE A 577 -9.04 -7.08 15.30
CA ILE A 577 -8.05 -8.10 15.69
C ILE A 577 -6.68 -7.78 15.10
N ASN A 578 -6.60 -7.50 13.79
CA ASN A 578 -5.33 -7.18 13.14
C ASN A 578 -4.71 -5.90 13.69
N ARG A 579 -5.51 -4.84 13.87
CA ARG A 579 -5.05 -3.58 14.47
C ARG A 579 -4.49 -3.80 15.87
N ASN A 580 -5.14 -4.60 16.70
CA ASN A 580 -4.61 -4.91 18.03
C ASN A 580 -3.32 -5.74 17.96
N LEU A 581 -3.18 -6.64 16.97
CA LEU A 581 -1.98 -7.47 16.81
C LEU A 581 -0.77 -6.69 16.29
N THR A 582 -0.96 -5.63 15.50
CA THR A 582 0.16 -4.79 15.00
C THR A 582 0.89 -4.10 16.15
N GLU A 583 0.13 -3.65 17.16
CA GLU A 583 0.64 -3.01 18.38
C GLU A 583 1.35 -3.97 19.34
N ILE A 584 1.15 -5.29 19.19
CA ILE A 584 1.74 -6.31 20.07
C ILE A 584 3.03 -6.83 19.46
N ASP A 585 4.08 -6.99 20.28
CA ASP A 585 5.37 -7.53 19.85
C ASP A 585 5.28 -8.95 19.24
N GLU A 586 6.32 -9.32 18.48
CA GLU A 586 6.50 -10.70 18.00
C GLU A 586 6.66 -11.70 19.16
N ASN A 587 6.41 -12.99 18.90
CA ASN A 587 6.56 -14.10 19.86
C ASN A 587 5.65 -14.02 21.10
N LYS A 588 4.60 -13.21 21.06
CA LYS A 588 3.59 -13.10 22.12
C LYS A 588 2.49 -14.14 21.95
N THR A 589 1.91 -14.56 23.07
CA THR A 589 0.74 -15.45 23.09
C THR A 589 -0.52 -14.65 23.34
N ILE A 590 -1.48 -14.73 22.42
CA ILE A 590 -2.75 -14.00 22.47
C ILE A 590 -3.89 -15.02 22.51
N VAL A 591 -4.91 -14.78 23.33
CA VAL A 591 -6.15 -15.57 23.31
C VAL A 591 -7.31 -14.66 22.97
N ILE A 592 -8.05 -14.99 21.92
CA ILE A 592 -9.15 -14.18 21.39
C ILE A 592 -10.46 -14.93 21.66
N PHE A 593 -11.38 -14.28 22.40
CA PHE A 593 -12.67 -14.84 22.80
C PHE A 593 -13.82 -14.11 22.14
N TYR A 594 -14.72 -14.89 21.57
CA TYR A 594 -15.93 -14.40 20.92
C TYR A 594 -16.93 -15.55 20.76
N GLY A 595 -18.17 -15.23 20.43
CA GLY A 595 -19.24 -16.19 20.26
C GLY A 595 -18.93 -17.28 19.24
N THR A 596 -19.57 -18.43 19.43
CA THR A 596 -19.38 -19.61 18.56
C THR A 596 -19.59 -19.28 17.07
N ASN A 597 -20.50 -18.37 16.71
CA ASN A 597 -20.67 -18.00 15.31
C ASN A 597 -19.42 -17.29 14.79
N HIS A 598 -19.01 -16.21 15.44
CA HIS A 598 -17.78 -15.48 15.14
C HIS A 598 -16.57 -16.43 15.03
N PHE A 599 -16.46 -17.48 15.87
CA PHE A 599 -15.40 -18.51 15.78
C PHE A 599 -15.26 -19.10 14.37
N TYR A 600 -16.39 -19.49 13.79
CA TYR A 600 -16.41 -20.08 12.45
C TYR A 600 -16.28 -19.04 11.34
N PHE A 601 -16.78 -17.81 11.55
CA PHE A 601 -16.59 -16.73 10.59
C PHE A 601 -15.12 -16.30 10.52
N GLN A 602 -14.40 -16.25 11.64
CA GLN A 602 -13.01 -15.78 11.67
C GLN A 602 -11.99 -16.79 11.12
N LYS A 603 -12.25 -18.10 11.24
CA LYS A 603 -11.31 -19.14 10.76
C LYS A 603 -10.87 -18.95 9.29
N PRO A 604 -11.77 -18.82 8.29
CA PRO A 604 -11.36 -18.55 6.91
C PRO A 604 -10.69 -17.18 6.74
N ARG A 605 -10.96 -16.20 7.63
CA ARG A 605 -10.28 -14.90 7.66
C ARG A 605 -8.81 -15.04 8.03
N TYR A 606 -8.50 -15.80 9.07
CA TYR A 606 -7.12 -16.11 9.46
C TYR A 606 -6.34 -16.83 8.36
N GLU A 607 -6.94 -17.87 7.76
CA GLU A 607 -6.30 -18.64 6.69
C GLU A 607 -5.99 -17.77 5.46
N LYS A 608 -6.95 -16.95 5.00
CA LYS A 608 -6.74 -16.05 3.85
C LYS A 608 -5.79 -14.90 4.15
N ALA A 609 -5.68 -14.47 5.41
CA ALA A 609 -4.67 -13.53 5.88
C ALA A 609 -3.27 -14.14 6.01
N GLY A 610 -3.10 -15.42 5.63
CA GLY A 610 -1.82 -16.10 5.62
C GLY A 610 -1.37 -16.61 6.99
N TRP A 611 -2.27 -16.66 7.98
CA TRP A 611 -1.94 -17.26 9.28
C TRP A 611 -1.86 -18.78 9.13
N ILE A 612 -0.91 -19.38 9.84
CA ILE A 612 -0.68 -20.82 9.78
C ILE A 612 -1.43 -21.48 10.93
N GLU A 613 -2.46 -22.28 10.62
CA GLU A 613 -3.14 -23.09 11.64
C GLU A 613 -2.18 -24.13 12.23
N ASN A 614 -2.10 -24.17 13.56
CA ASN A 614 -1.27 -25.08 14.34
C ASN A 614 -2.10 -26.27 14.82
N ASN A 615 -1.46 -27.43 14.95
CA ASN A 615 -2.09 -28.58 15.63
C ASN A 615 -2.05 -28.39 17.15
N ILE A 616 -3.20 -28.52 17.82
CA ILE A 616 -3.30 -28.53 19.28
C ILE A 616 -3.35 -30.00 19.75
N ASP A 617 -2.26 -30.46 20.36
CA ASP A 617 -2.22 -31.79 20.96
C ASP A 617 -3.16 -31.85 22.18
N ASN A 618 -4.24 -32.61 22.06
CA ASN A 618 -5.22 -32.85 23.14
C ASN A 618 -5.87 -31.57 23.69
N ALA A 619 -6.57 -30.83 22.83
CA ALA A 619 -7.28 -29.57 23.16
C ALA A 619 -8.12 -29.63 24.45
N LYS A 620 -8.68 -30.79 24.79
CA LYS A 620 -9.41 -31.03 26.03
C LYS A 620 -8.66 -30.64 27.30
N GLN A 621 -7.34 -30.85 27.33
CA GLN A 621 -6.51 -30.54 28.49
C GLN A 621 -6.43 -29.04 28.77
N LEU A 622 -6.64 -28.18 27.76
CA LEU A 622 -6.67 -26.74 27.97
C LEU A 622 -7.79 -26.35 28.95
N PHE A 623 -8.91 -27.07 28.95
CA PHE A 623 -10.05 -26.79 29.80
C PHE A 623 -10.03 -27.52 31.16
N GLU A 624 -9.03 -28.36 31.41
CA GLU A 624 -8.95 -29.19 32.62
C GLU A 624 -7.94 -28.63 33.63
N ASN A 625 -8.30 -28.65 34.91
CA ASN A 625 -7.39 -28.39 36.02
C ASN A 625 -7.76 -29.29 37.21
N GLU A 626 -6.79 -30.00 37.79
CA GLU A 626 -6.99 -30.83 38.98
C GLU A 626 -6.79 -29.99 40.25
N GLY A 627 -7.88 -29.49 40.84
CA GLY A 627 -7.89 -29.11 42.25
C GLY A 627 -8.17 -27.64 42.60
N GLU A 628 -8.48 -26.78 41.63
CA GLU A 628 -8.94 -25.43 41.95
C GLU A 628 -10.45 -25.36 42.13
N THR A 629 -10.87 -24.69 43.21
CA THR A 629 -12.29 -24.38 43.42
C THR A 629 -12.61 -23.12 42.63
N PHE A 630 -13.54 -23.21 41.69
CA PHE A 630 -14.00 -22.04 40.93
C PHE A 630 -14.56 -20.96 41.87
N THR A 631 -14.10 -19.73 41.67
CA THR A 631 -14.61 -18.53 42.35
C THR A 631 -14.76 -17.41 41.34
N TYR A 632 -15.82 -16.63 41.45
CA TYR A 632 -15.97 -15.42 40.64
C TYR A 632 -14.87 -14.39 40.99
N PRO A 633 -14.32 -13.67 39.99
CA PRO A 633 -13.45 -12.53 40.24
C PRO A 633 -14.12 -11.50 41.17
N GLY A 634 -13.34 -10.88 42.05
CA GLY A 634 -13.81 -9.90 43.03
C GLY A 634 -14.37 -8.63 42.39
N SER A 635 -13.91 -8.24 41.20
CA SER A 635 -14.44 -7.11 40.43
C SER A 635 -15.72 -7.42 39.66
N MET A 636 -16.09 -8.70 39.50
CA MET A 636 -17.20 -9.14 38.64
C MET A 636 -18.51 -8.42 38.95
N LYS A 637 -18.85 -8.28 40.24
CA LYS A 637 -20.06 -7.57 40.66
C LYS A 637 -20.07 -6.12 40.18
N SER A 638 -18.94 -5.43 40.29
CA SER A 638 -18.82 -4.03 39.90
C SER A 638 -18.96 -3.87 38.39
N GLU A 639 -18.31 -4.74 37.61
CA GLU A 639 -18.35 -4.66 36.14
C GLU A 639 -19.73 -5.03 35.59
N VAL A 640 -20.42 -6.02 36.17
CA VAL A 640 -21.82 -6.33 35.82
C VAL A 640 -22.73 -5.13 36.07
N LEU A 641 -22.53 -4.39 37.18
CA LEU A 641 -23.32 -3.19 37.47
C LEU A 641 -23.06 -2.06 36.46
N LYS A 642 -21.82 -1.86 36.02
CA LYS A 642 -21.50 -0.89 34.96
C LYS A 642 -22.15 -1.27 33.63
N SER A 643 -22.12 -2.54 33.25
CA SER A 643 -22.81 -3.02 32.04
C SER A 643 -24.33 -2.83 32.15
N ILE A 644 -24.94 -3.04 33.33
CA ILE A 644 -26.37 -2.75 33.55
C ILE A 644 -26.66 -1.26 33.37
N GLU A 645 -25.82 -0.37 33.93
CA GLU A 645 -25.93 1.08 33.78
C GLU A 645 -25.87 1.48 32.29
N TYR A 646 -24.87 0.97 31.56
CA TYR A 646 -24.72 1.19 30.13
C TYR A 646 -25.99 0.82 29.33
N TYR A 647 -26.53 -0.37 29.54
CA TYR A 647 -27.74 -0.80 28.83
C TYR A 647 -29.02 -0.09 29.28
N THR A 648 -29.02 0.56 30.45
CA THR A 648 -30.18 1.25 31.01
C THR A 648 -30.19 2.75 30.67
N GLU A 649 -29.02 3.36 30.57
CA GLU A 649 -28.87 4.82 30.45
C GLU A 649 -28.14 5.20 29.16
N ASP A 650 -26.87 4.82 29.00
CA ASP A 650 -26.03 5.29 27.90
C ASP A 650 -26.46 4.79 26.51
N LEU A 651 -26.71 3.48 26.37
CA LEU A 651 -27.09 2.88 25.09
C LEU A 651 -28.47 3.40 24.61
N PRO A 652 -29.51 3.51 25.46
CA PRO A 652 -30.76 4.17 25.07
C PRO A 652 -30.60 5.62 24.58
N GLU A 653 -29.71 6.41 25.17
CA GLU A 653 -29.41 7.76 24.68
C GLU A 653 -28.78 7.72 23.27
N GLU A 654 -27.82 6.81 23.06
CA GLU A 654 -27.17 6.62 21.76
C GLU A 654 -28.16 6.16 20.67
N ILE A 655 -29.07 5.24 21.01
CA ILE A 655 -30.16 4.77 20.15
C ILE A 655 -31.10 5.92 19.78
N GLU A 656 -31.49 6.76 20.73
CA GLU A 656 -32.38 7.91 20.50
C GLU A 656 -31.75 8.95 19.56
N GLU A 657 -30.44 9.12 19.62
CA GLU A 657 -29.67 10.04 18.76
C GLU A 657 -29.51 9.49 17.34
N LYS A 658 -29.20 8.20 17.20
CA LYS A 658 -28.75 7.62 15.91
C LYS A 658 -29.85 6.92 15.10
N VAL A 659 -30.92 6.43 15.74
CA VAL A 659 -31.98 5.66 15.07
C VAL A 659 -33.22 6.52 14.87
N GLY A 660 -33.48 6.93 13.63
CA GLY A 660 -34.63 7.74 13.26
C GLY A 660 -35.92 6.92 13.09
N ASP A 661 -35.80 5.65 12.70
CA ASP A 661 -36.93 4.74 12.52
C ASP A 661 -37.46 4.27 13.88
N ARG A 662 -38.78 4.39 14.06
CA ARG A 662 -39.42 4.10 15.33
C ARG A 662 -39.46 2.60 15.64
N GLU A 663 -39.71 1.75 14.65
CA GLU A 663 -39.83 0.31 14.87
C GLU A 663 -38.47 -0.28 15.22
N ILE A 664 -37.42 0.11 14.48
CA ILE A 664 -36.03 -0.30 14.73
C ILE A 664 -35.56 0.18 16.11
N ARG A 665 -35.90 1.42 16.48
CA ARG A 665 -35.62 1.95 17.81
C ARG A 665 -36.28 1.14 18.93
N GLU A 666 -37.55 0.76 18.76
CA GLU A 666 -38.26 -0.09 19.72
C GLU A 666 -37.60 -1.49 19.84
N GLU A 667 -37.02 -2.03 18.76
CA GLU A 667 -36.25 -3.28 18.77
C GLU A 667 -34.95 -3.17 19.56
N TYR A 668 -34.13 -2.14 19.33
CA TYR A 668 -32.89 -1.88 20.08
C TYR A 668 -33.16 -1.72 21.58
N LEU A 669 -34.15 -0.91 21.96
CA LEU A 669 -34.52 -0.71 23.37
C LEU A 669 -35.04 -2.00 24.03
N THR A 670 -35.74 -2.85 23.27
CA THR A 670 -36.18 -4.16 23.75
C THR A 670 -34.99 -5.10 23.98
N ALA A 671 -34.03 -5.15 23.06
CA ALA A 671 -32.81 -5.95 23.20
C ALA A 671 -31.96 -5.49 24.40
N ALA A 672 -31.79 -4.17 24.58
CA ALA A 672 -31.11 -3.61 25.74
C ALA A 672 -31.80 -4.00 27.06
N SER A 673 -33.13 -3.93 27.11
CA SER A 673 -33.91 -4.34 28.30
C SER A 673 -33.74 -5.83 28.62
N GLN A 674 -33.68 -6.69 27.61
CA GLN A 674 -33.43 -8.14 27.79
C GLN A 674 -32.01 -8.40 28.33
N LYS A 675 -31.01 -7.64 27.87
CA LYS A 675 -29.64 -7.70 28.40
C LYS A 675 -29.59 -7.30 29.87
N VAL A 676 -30.29 -6.22 30.26
CA VAL A 676 -30.42 -5.82 31.67
C VAL A 676 -31.03 -6.94 32.52
N GLU A 677 -32.12 -7.57 32.07
CA GLU A 677 -32.75 -8.68 32.81
C GLU A 677 -31.80 -9.87 32.99
N ALA A 678 -31.05 -10.23 31.94
CA ALA A 678 -30.05 -11.28 32.01
C ALA A 678 -28.92 -10.96 33.01
N LEU A 679 -28.33 -9.76 32.91
CA LEU A 679 -27.28 -9.28 33.81
C LEU A 679 -27.75 -9.20 35.27
N GLN A 680 -28.99 -8.77 35.51
CA GLN A 680 -29.57 -8.73 36.84
C GLN A 680 -29.72 -10.14 37.44
N GLY A 681 -30.15 -11.11 36.63
CA GLY A 681 -30.21 -12.52 37.04
C GLY A 681 -28.83 -13.10 37.38
N TYR A 682 -27.77 -12.63 36.72
CA TYR A 682 -26.40 -13.03 37.04
C TYR A 682 -25.87 -12.38 38.32
N LEU A 683 -26.24 -11.14 38.60
CA LEU A 683 -25.86 -10.47 39.84
C LEU A 683 -26.33 -11.27 41.06
N ASP A 684 -27.57 -11.77 41.03
CA ASP A 684 -28.14 -12.61 42.08
C ASP A 684 -27.37 -13.93 42.27
N LEU A 685 -26.78 -14.47 41.20
CA LEU A 685 -25.97 -15.70 41.23
C LEU A 685 -24.54 -15.48 41.73
N ILE A 686 -23.97 -14.30 41.49
CA ILE A 686 -22.64 -13.91 41.98
C ILE A 686 -22.71 -13.65 43.51
N GLU A 687 -23.85 -13.15 44.00
CA GLU A 687 -24.06 -12.83 45.42
C GLU A 687 -24.42 -14.03 46.31
N GLY A 688 -24.95 -15.11 45.72
CA GLY A 688 -25.40 -16.32 46.41
C GLY A 688 -24.33 -17.41 46.51
#